data_AF-A0A971MXG1-F1
#
_entry.id   AF-A0A971MXG1-F1
#
_cell.length_a   1.000
_cell.length_b   1.000
_cell.length_c   1.000
_cell.angle_alpha   90.00
_cell.angle_beta   90.00
_cell.angle_gamma   90.00
#
_symmetry.space_group_name_H-M   'P 1'
#
loop_
_entity.id
_entity.type
_entity.pdbx_description
1 polymer ?
#
loop_
_entity_poly.entity_id
_entity_poly.type
_entity_poly.pdbx_seq_one_letter_code
_entity_poly.pdbx_strand_id
1 'polypeptide(L)'
;AYGCRNLLLELKKMIPKLWLLGLTATPTYTDKTRRGWLGVIFEQGIIHETKKDELQMLNILARENYISKKTPVEMEVDDALYDRLVRQHKDLPESLIEILAENSVRNDFIIQDYLANRQFYGKTIMFVDRWVQCRYLMDKLIKNGVRADSVFTFSGSRGDTPEERNHNRNEENKRIIDRFKNNELDVLINIKMLTEGTDIPNTRTVFITRDTTSSILLTQMIGRALRGEKAGGGLEKKEAHIVFFSDNWKRMINWATNLDGGIDEGKSFTSRYPIELISIALVDRLVSQMDSGAVFQEHPFLEYIPIGWYQVEFVMDVSEGTTEEMQGFKEYVLIYEHTRDKFDRLIKDSLKELAPEWSQEKLADDWLQNHADSFVRKYFNTSEDDLGNSLTDSVIKILRHIGQNQERPEYISFDIRDQHDLDKVAEELMPLTTFECIQQLKVIFNDPQKRWRDFFKTFDRFRTAAQASMARLAEIQANGYDENLVIPMQVASTVERPDRELSNEEKALVFQRDNNKCLCCGLPKAEARLQADHITPYANGGQTTIDNSQTLCKVCNNRKGNHRIIDFRKTATELRLPRQFEPLAVEYRHLYDFNKIRAAAIRVINFFYSCNAVYELRTNERKNGTYYSHWDVILNPGNDPVWLLNEMDALLKYVREDLIQDQIENIEVRSL
;
A
#
# COMPACT_ATOMS: atom_id res chain seq x y z
N ALA A 1 16.00 8.17 17.98
CA ALA A 1 15.16 8.12 19.20
C ALA A 1 15.59 7.01 20.18
N TYR A 2 15.72 5.74 19.74
CA TYR A 2 16.09 4.61 20.62
C TYR A 2 17.45 4.79 21.35
N GLY A 3 18.48 5.33 20.67
CA GLY A 3 19.79 5.58 21.29
C GLY A 3 19.78 6.64 22.41
N CYS A 4 19.11 7.78 22.21
CA CYS A 4 19.00 8.82 23.25
C CYS A 4 18.18 8.35 24.46
N ARG A 5 17.19 7.46 24.25
CA ARG A 5 16.39 6.89 25.33
C ARG A 5 17.24 6.04 26.27
N ASN A 6 18.02 5.11 25.72
CA ASN A 6 18.90 4.27 26.55
C ASN A 6 19.94 5.11 27.27
N LEU A 7 20.48 6.15 26.62
CA LEU A 7 21.39 7.09 27.26
C LEU A 7 20.76 7.77 28.50
N LEU A 8 19.53 8.29 28.38
CA LEU A 8 18.85 8.98 29.49
C LEU A 8 18.49 8.02 30.64
N LEU A 9 18.07 6.79 30.32
CA LEU A 9 17.76 5.78 31.33
C LEU A 9 19.01 5.29 32.07
N GLU A 10 20.12 5.09 31.35
CA GLU A 10 21.41 4.74 31.96
C GLU A 10 21.97 5.89 32.80
N LEU A 11 21.87 7.14 32.34
CA LEU A 11 22.26 8.32 33.13
C LEU A 11 21.46 8.42 34.45
N LYS A 12 20.16 8.09 34.41
CA LYS A 12 19.30 8.07 35.59
C LYS A 12 19.68 6.94 36.58
N LYS A 13 20.17 5.79 36.08
CA LYS A 13 20.74 4.72 36.90
C LYS A 13 22.09 5.11 37.53
N MET A 14 22.93 5.80 36.77
CA MET A 14 24.27 6.20 37.20
C MET A 14 24.28 7.38 38.16
N ILE A 15 23.28 8.28 38.07
CA ILE A 15 23.22 9.53 38.85
C ILE A 15 21.90 9.55 39.65
N PRO A 16 21.92 9.18 40.95
CA PRO A 16 20.72 9.06 41.79
C PRO A 16 19.94 10.37 42.01
N LYS A 17 20.52 11.54 41.67
CA LYS A 17 19.90 12.88 41.78
C LYS A 17 19.97 13.65 40.47
N LEU A 18 19.69 12.98 39.34
CA LEU A 18 19.64 13.62 38.04
C LEU A 18 18.38 14.49 37.90
N TRP A 19 18.55 15.79 37.67
CA TRP A 19 17.46 16.69 37.30
C TRP A 19 17.36 16.76 35.78
N LEU A 20 16.19 16.45 35.23
CA LEU A 20 15.95 16.44 33.79
C LEU A 20 14.85 17.43 33.44
N LEU A 21 15.15 18.40 32.58
CA LEU A 21 14.19 19.39 32.07
C LEU A 21 14.01 19.19 30.57
N GLY A 22 12.76 19.00 30.14
CA GLY A 22 12.38 18.85 28.73
C GLY A 22 11.72 20.13 28.22
N LEU A 23 12.11 20.58 27.03
CA LEU A 23 11.48 21.69 26.34
C LEU A 23 10.82 21.15 25.06
N THR A 24 9.53 21.40 24.89
CA THR A 24 8.78 20.98 23.69
C THR A 24 7.76 22.04 23.30
N ALA A 25 7.63 22.30 22.00
CA ALA A 25 6.56 23.12 21.44
C ALA A 25 5.26 22.31 21.21
N THR A 26 5.30 20.99 21.40
CA THR A 26 4.18 20.07 21.21
C THR A 26 4.15 19.06 22.37
N PRO A 27 3.60 19.44 23.54
CA PRO A 27 3.64 18.60 24.74
C PRO A 27 2.71 17.37 24.67
N THR A 28 1.68 17.42 23.83
CA THR A 28 0.70 16.34 23.66
C THR A 28 0.78 15.74 22.25
N TYR A 29 1.28 14.50 22.15
CA TYR A 29 1.08 13.69 20.95
C TYR A 29 -0.38 13.20 20.90
N THR A 30 -0.98 13.23 19.71
CA THR A 30 -2.28 12.61 19.39
C THR A 30 -2.21 11.08 19.44
N ASP A 31 -1.01 10.51 19.29
CA ASP A 31 -0.75 9.06 19.38
C ASP A 31 -0.62 8.60 20.85
N LYS A 32 -1.61 7.82 21.33
CA LYS A 32 -1.65 7.28 22.71
C LYS A 32 -0.49 6.34 23.02
N THR A 33 0.15 5.70 22.03
CA THR A 33 1.28 4.77 22.25
C THR A 33 2.57 5.50 22.66
N ARG A 34 2.75 6.76 22.24
CA ARG A 34 3.94 7.59 22.55
C ARG A 34 3.84 8.37 23.85
N ARG A 35 2.63 8.53 24.41
CA ARG A 35 2.42 9.20 25.72
C ARG A 35 3.09 8.46 26.88
N GLY A 36 3.18 7.13 26.80
CA GLY A 36 3.75 6.31 27.87
C GLY A 36 5.23 6.65 28.17
N TRP A 37 6.05 6.91 27.15
CA TRP A 37 7.51 7.00 27.33
C TRP A 37 8.02 8.35 27.83
N LEU A 38 7.40 9.46 27.42
CA LEU A 38 7.77 10.78 27.96
C LEU A 38 7.39 10.88 29.44
N GLY A 39 6.29 10.26 29.86
CA GLY A 39 5.93 10.13 31.27
C GLY A 39 6.93 9.30 32.09
N VAL A 40 7.55 8.27 31.47
CA VAL A 40 8.60 7.45 32.11
C VAL A 40 9.91 8.24 32.29
N ILE A 41 10.25 9.12 31.35
CA ILE A 41 11.48 9.94 31.40
C ILE A 41 11.27 11.19 32.27
N PHE A 42 10.15 11.89 32.10
CA PHE A 42 9.76 13.12 32.79
C PHE A 42 8.56 12.87 33.72
N GLU A 43 8.82 12.21 34.85
CA GLU A 43 7.79 11.80 35.83
C GLU A 43 6.94 12.95 36.37
N GLN A 44 7.48 14.17 36.39
CA GLN A 44 6.80 15.36 36.90
C GLN A 44 5.80 15.96 35.90
N GLY A 45 5.74 15.43 34.66
CA GLY A 45 4.86 15.96 33.62
C GLY A 45 5.23 17.39 33.20
N ILE A 46 4.22 18.16 32.76
CA ILE A 46 4.39 19.53 32.30
C ILE A 46 4.37 20.47 33.51
N ILE A 47 5.52 21.06 33.84
CA ILE A 47 5.66 21.99 34.98
C ILE A 47 5.35 23.45 34.62
N HIS A 48 5.38 23.79 33.33
CA HIS A 48 5.06 25.12 32.81
C HIS A 48 4.61 25.03 31.35
N GLU A 49 3.55 25.75 31.01
CA GLU A 49 3.05 25.91 29.64
C GLU A 49 2.72 27.38 29.42
N THR A 50 3.21 27.96 28.34
CA THR A 50 2.86 29.32 27.92
C THR A 50 1.89 29.26 26.76
N LYS A 51 0.79 30.00 26.84
CA LYS A 51 -0.21 30.00 25.76
C LYS A 51 0.30 30.81 24.56
N LYS A 52 -0.04 30.33 23.37
CA LYS A 52 0.32 30.97 22.10
C LYS A 52 -0.14 32.43 22.01
N ASP A 53 -1.34 32.73 22.48
CA ASP A 53 -1.93 34.07 22.45
C ASP A 53 -1.13 35.07 23.29
N GLU A 54 -0.60 34.62 24.44
CA GLU A 54 0.26 35.44 25.31
C GLU A 54 1.58 35.79 24.61
N LEU A 55 2.17 34.83 23.91
CA LEU A 55 3.40 35.05 23.12
C LEU A 55 3.17 36.01 21.94
N GLN A 56 1.98 35.99 21.34
CA GLN A 56 1.61 36.94 20.28
C GLN A 56 1.39 38.35 20.84
N MET A 57 0.72 38.49 21.99
CA MET A 57 0.54 39.78 22.65
C MET A 57 1.87 40.43 23.06
N LEU A 58 2.86 39.62 23.41
CA LEU A 58 4.20 40.09 23.79
C LEU A 58 5.11 40.41 22.58
N ASN A 59 4.62 40.26 21.34
CA ASN A 59 5.37 40.37 20.08
C ASN A 59 6.55 39.37 19.98
N ILE A 60 6.46 38.24 20.69
CA ILE A 60 7.41 37.12 20.59
C ILE A 60 7.02 36.25 19.39
N LEU A 61 5.71 36.03 19.17
CA LEU A 61 5.17 35.40 17.97
C LEU A 61 4.40 36.42 17.10
N ALA A 62 4.47 36.24 15.79
CA ALA A 62 3.62 36.94 14.82
C ALA A 62 2.24 36.28 14.73
N ARG A 63 1.22 37.04 14.28
CA ARG A 63 -0.13 36.52 14.02
C ARG A 63 -0.17 35.75 12.70
N GLU A 64 -0.86 34.63 12.68
CA GLU A 64 -1.09 33.84 11.47
C GLU A 64 -2.06 34.54 10.52
N ASN A 65 -1.70 34.60 9.24
CA ASN A 65 -2.62 34.92 8.15
C ASN A 65 -2.71 33.72 7.21
N TYR A 66 -3.78 32.93 7.37
CA TYR A 66 -4.04 31.72 6.60
C TYR A 66 -4.65 32.05 5.24
N ILE A 67 -3.99 31.60 4.16
CA ILE A 67 -4.41 31.83 2.78
C ILE A 67 -4.54 30.47 2.09
N SER A 68 -5.73 30.14 1.60
CA SER A 68 -5.96 28.91 0.84
C SER A 68 -6.09 29.21 -0.65
N LYS A 69 -5.35 28.47 -1.48
CA LYS A 69 -5.34 28.57 -2.94
C LYS A 69 -5.72 27.20 -3.52
N LYS A 70 -6.75 27.19 -4.37
CA LYS A 70 -7.13 26.00 -5.13
C LYS A 70 -6.37 25.97 -6.45
N THR A 71 -5.64 24.89 -6.72
CA THR A 71 -4.95 24.71 -8.00
C THR A 71 -5.97 24.38 -9.10
N PRO A 72 -5.64 24.61 -10.38
CA PRO A 72 -6.50 24.26 -11.50
C PRO A 72 -6.49 22.75 -11.82
N VAL A 73 -5.76 21.94 -11.07
CA VAL A 73 -5.67 20.50 -11.30
C VAL A 73 -6.90 19.82 -10.69
N GLU A 74 -7.63 19.12 -11.55
CA GLU A 74 -8.71 18.22 -11.15
C GLU A 74 -8.20 16.78 -11.25
N MET A 75 -8.27 16.03 -10.15
CA MET A 75 -7.92 14.60 -10.15
C MET A 75 -9.12 13.77 -9.75
N GLU A 76 -9.46 12.81 -10.59
CA GLU A 76 -10.47 11.80 -10.29
C GLU A 76 -9.86 10.76 -9.34
N VAL A 77 -10.44 10.66 -8.16
CA VAL A 77 -10.02 9.71 -7.12
C VAL A 77 -11.23 8.87 -6.73
N ASP A 78 -10.99 7.60 -6.40
CA ASP A 78 -12.06 6.73 -5.88
C ASP A 78 -12.62 7.28 -4.56
N ASP A 79 -13.81 6.83 -4.17
CA ASP A 79 -14.50 7.31 -2.98
C ASP A 79 -13.70 7.12 -1.69
N ALA A 80 -12.93 6.02 -1.59
CA ALA A 80 -12.11 5.74 -0.43
C ALA A 80 -10.95 6.73 -0.29
N LEU A 81 -10.34 7.11 -1.42
CA LEU A 81 -9.28 8.09 -1.50
C LEU A 81 -9.81 9.52 -1.40
N TYR A 82 -10.99 9.80 -1.95
CA TYR A 82 -11.69 11.08 -1.79
C TYR A 82 -12.03 11.35 -0.33
N ASP A 83 -12.66 10.38 0.35
CA ASP A 83 -13.01 10.52 1.77
C ASP A 83 -11.75 10.58 2.64
N ARG A 84 -10.70 9.84 2.29
CA ARG A 84 -9.38 9.95 2.92
C ARG A 84 -8.80 11.37 2.80
N LEU A 85 -8.85 11.98 1.62
CA LEU A 85 -8.21 13.27 1.33
C LEU A 85 -9.06 14.48 1.77
N VAL A 86 -10.36 14.45 1.51
CA VAL A 86 -11.27 15.60 1.71
C VAL A 86 -11.98 15.55 3.06
N ARG A 87 -12.37 14.35 3.54
CA ARG A 87 -13.12 14.21 4.81
C ARG A 87 -12.24 13.88 6.01
N GLN A 88 -11.26 12.99 5.85
CA GLN A 88 -10.39 12.53 6.94
C GLN A 88 -9.06 13.31 7.03
N HIS A 89 -8.82 14.25 6.12
CA HIS A 89 -7.57 15.03 6.03
C HIS A 89 -6.32 14.15 6.16
N LYS A 90 -6.30 13.00 5.45
CA LYS A 90 -5.21 12.01 5.48
C LYS A 90 -4.15 12.25 4.38
N ASP A 91 -2.92 11.73 4.56
CA ASP A 91 -1.76 12.03 3.71
C ASP A 91 -1.98 11.35 2.37
N LEU A 92 -1.60 12.06 1.30
CA LEU A 92 -1.64 11.56 -0.06
C LEU A 92 -0.80 10.27 -0.20
N PRO A 93 -1.30 9.24 -0.92
CA PRO A 93 -0.47 8.10 -1.33
C PRO A 93 0.77 8.55 -2.10
N GLU A 94 1.90 7.86 -1.92
CA GLU A 94 3.17 8.25 -2.56
C GLU A 94 3.09 8.28 -4.10
N SER A 95 2.23 7.44 -4.70
CA SER A 95 1.97 7.46 -6.15
C SER A 95 1.25 8.72 -6.62
N LEU A 96 0.30 9.26 -5.85
CA LEU A 96 -0.37 10.53 -6.18
C LEU A 96 0.55 11.73 -5.94
N ILE A 97 1.41 11.65 -4.93
CA ILE A 97 2.41 12.69 -4.67
C ILE A 97 3.37 12.83 -5.85
N GLU A 98 3.79 11.72 -6.45
CA GLU A 98 4.62 11.72 -7.66
C GLU A 98 3.88 12.35 -8.84
N ILE A 99 2.63 11.96 -9.08
CA ILE A 99 1.80 12.53 -10.16
C ILE A 99 1.63 14.06 -9.99
N LEU A 100 1.34 14.53 -8.77
CA LEU A 100 1.19 15.97 -8.49
C LEU A 100 2.51 16.73 -8.59
N ALA A 101 3.61 16.11 -8.16
CA ALA A 101 4.94 16.71 -8.25
C ALA A 101 5.39 16.92 -9.70
N GLU A 102 5.04 15.99 -10.59
CA GLU A 102 5.35 16.03 -12.02
C GLU A 102 4.36 16.87 -12.85
N ASN A 103 3.24 17.29 -12.25
CA ASN A 103 2.22 18.07 -12.93
C ASN A 103 2.67 19.52 -13.20
N SER A 104 2.99 19.82 -14.46
CA SER A 104 3.46 21.14 -14.90
C SER A 104 2.43 22.25 -14.72
N VAL A 105 1.14 21.98 -14.96
CA VAL A 105 0.05 22.96 -14.84
C VAL A 105 -0.10 23.42 -13.39
N ARG A 106 -0.03 22.48 -12.43
CA ARG A 106 -0.05 22.77 -11.00
C ARG A 106 1.13 23.64 -10.57
N ASN A 107 2.32 23.24 -10.97
CA ASN A 107 3.55 23.91 -10.57
C ASN A 107 3.63 25.32 -11.16
N ASP A 108 3.20 25.49 -12.42
CA ASP A 108 3.07 26.80 -13.04
C ASP A 108 2.08 27.70 -12.29
N PHE A 109 0.94 27.17 -11.82
CA PHE A 109 0.01 27.95 -10.99
C PHE A 109 0.65 28.46 -9.69
N ILE A 110 1.40 27.61 -8.97
CA ILE A 110 2.10 27.99 -7.72
C ILE A 110 3.11 29.11 -7.99
N ILE A 111 3.87 29.00 -9.08
CA ILE A 111 4.86 30.02 -9.48
C ILE A 111 4.15 31.33 -9.81
N GLN A 112 3.08 31.29 -10.60
CA GLN A 112 2.35 32.49 -11.00
C GLN A 112 1.71 33.20 -9.80
N ASP A 113 1.16 32.46 -8.83
CA ASP A 113 0.63 33.06 -7.60
C ASP A 113 1.72 33.76 -6.79
N TYR A 114 2.91 33.14 -6.67
CA TYR A 114 4.06 33.80 -6.03
C TYR A 114 4.50 35.06 -6.77
N LEU A 115 4.66 34.99 -8.09
CA LEU A 115 5.13 36.11 -8.91
C LEU A 115 4.17 37.30 -8.85
N ALA A 116 2.86 37.05 -8.95
CA ALA A 116 1.82 38.08 -8.89
C ALA A 116 1.77 38.78 -7.52
N ASN A 117 2.16 38.10 -6.45
CA ASN A 117 2.05 38.59 -5.07
C ASN A 117 3.41 38.72 -4.37
N ARG A 118 4.51 38.84 -5.13
CA ARG A 118 5.90 38.81 -4.61
C ARG A 118 6.14 39.82 -3.49
N GLN A 119 5.61 41.04 -3.62
CA GLN A 119 5.78 42.08 -2.60
C GLN A 119 5.00 41.78 -1.31
N PHE A 120 3.82 41.18 -1.43
CA PHE A 120 2.98 40.80 -0.30
C PHE A 120 3.56 39.61 0.46
N TYR A 121 3.97 38.56 -0.25
CA TYR A 121 4.58 37.38 0.35
C TYR A 121 5.98 37.65 0.88
N GLY A 122 6.76 38.49 0.20
CA GLY A 122 8.14 38.77 0.57
C GLY A 122 8.97 37.49 0.70
N LYS A 123 9.83 37.43 1.72
CA LYS A 123 10.75 36.32 1.92
C LYS A 123 10.03 35.02 2.28
N THR A 124 10.15 34.03 1.40
CA THR A 124 9.26 32.86 1.37
C THR A 124 10.01 31.55 1.49
N ILE A 125 9.49 30.62 2.30
CA ILE A 125 9.93 29.22 2.30
C ILE A 125 8.86 28.37 1.61
N MET A 126 9.25 27.60 0.60
CA MET A 126 8.36 26.67 -0.09
C MET A 126 8.65 25.23 0.35
N PHE A 127 7.70 24.58 1.00
CA PHE A 127 7.79 23.17 1.37
C PHE A 127 7.23 22.31 0.24
N VAL A 128 8.11 21.54 -0.39
CA VAL A 128 7.80 20.65 -1.51
C VAL A 128 8.15 19.21 -1.15
N ASP A 129 7.50 18.25 -1.79
CA ASP A 129 7.63 16.83 -1.42
C ASP A 129 8.75 16.12 -2.19
N ARG A 130 8.83 16.42 -3.50
CA ARG A 130 9.72 15.71 -4.42
C ARG A 130 10.78 16.61 -5.02
N TRP A 131 11.93 16.01 -5.31
CA TRP A 131 13.04 16.69 -5.96
C TRP A 131 12.69 17.18 -7.37
N VAL A 132 11.87 16.42 -8.11
CA VAL A 132 11.42 16.80 -9.46
C VAL A 132 10.64 18.12 -9.42
N GLN A 133 9.66 18.24 -8.51
CA GLN A 133 8.92 19.48 -8.28
C GLN A 133 9.84 20.64 -7.86
N CYS A 134 10.77 20.38 -6.93
CA CYS A 134 11.73 21.38 -6.49
C CYS A 134 12.56 21.94 -7.64
N ARG A 135 13.12 21.07 -8.50
CA ARG A 135 13.91 21.51 -9.65
C ARG A 135 13.07 22.33 -10.62
N TYR A 136 11.83 21.90 -10.87
CA TYR A 136 10.89 22.61 -11.73
C TYR A 136 10.61 24.04 -11.24
N LEU A 137 10.23 24.16 -9.96
CA LEU A 137 9.94 25.45 -9.33
C LEU A 137 11.19 26.34 -9.32
N MET A 138 12.36 25.77 -9.01
CA MET A 138 13.63 26.49 -8.98
C MET A 138 13.95 27.14 -10.33
N ASP A 139 13.96 26.34 -11.39
CA ASP A 139 14.31 26.79 -12.74
C ASP A 139 13.37 27.91 -13.22
N LYS A 140 12.06 27.74 -12.99
CA LYS A 140 11.07 28.74 -13.36
C LYS A 140 11.17 30.02 -12.54
N LEU A 141 11.41 29.94 -11.23
CA LEU A 141 11.57 31.13 -10.37
C LEU A 141 12.81 31.93 -10.79
N ILE A 142 13.95 31.26 -11.02
CA ILE A 142 15.18 31.90 -11.48
C ILE A 142 14.99 32.53 -12.87
N LYS A 143 14.36 31.82 -13.81
CA LYS A 143 14.02 32.37 -15.14
C LYS A 143 13.15 33.63 -15.08
N ASN A 144 12.32 33.77 -14.04
CA ASN A 144 11.49 34.96 -13.81
C ASN A 144 12.16 35.99 -12.88
N GLY A 145 13.48 35.93 -12.69
CA GLY A 145 14.23 36.94 -11.93
C GLY A 145 14.00 36.90 -10.42
N VAL A 146 13.62 35.74 -9.87
CA VAL A 146 13.51 35.50 -8.43
C VAL A 146 14.82 34.89 -7.92
N ARG A 147 15.37 35.44 -6.84
CA ARG A 147 16.56 34.88 -6.18
C ARG A 147 16.11 33.67 -5.35
N ALA A 148 16.23 32.47 -5.90
CA ALA A 148 15.77 31.25 -5.27
C ALA A 148 16.92 30.23 -5.15
N ASP A 149 16.88 29.41 -4.10
CA ASP A 149 17.79 28.27 -3.92
C ASP A 149 17.12 27.17 -3.07
N SER A 150 17.66 25.96 -3.07
CA SER A 150 17.02 24.78 -2.46
C SER A 150 17.89 24.08 -1.44
N VAL A 151 17.26 23.63 -0.36
CA VAL A 151 17.88 22.78 0.68
C VAL A 151 17.16 21.45 0.71
N PHE A 152 17.94 20.37 0.82
CA PHE A 152 17.40 19.02 0.91
C PHE A 152 18.34 18.09 1.69
N THR A 153 17.74 17.16 2.44
CA THR A 153 18.44 16.12 3.19
C THR A 153 18.46 14.85 2.35
N PHE A 154 19.56 14.59 1.63
CA PHE A 154 19.69 13.38 0.80
C PHE A 154 20.44 12.28 1.56
N SER A 155 19.83 11.09 1.68
CA SER A 155 20.53 9.87 2.10
C SER A 155 20.90 9.05 0.85
N GLY A 156 21.96 9.47 0.16
CA GLY A 156 22.43 8.79 -1.04
C GLY A 156 23.70 9.35 -1.69
N SER A 157 24.47 8.48 -2.31
CA SER A 157 25.91 8.60 -2.59
C SER A 157 26.30 9.16 -3.96
N ARG A 158 27.33 10.03 -3.98
CA ARG A 158 28.29 10.29 -5.07
C ARG A 158 29.63 10.69 -4.46
N GLY A 159 30.73 9.96 -4.75
CA GLY A 159 32.17 10.26 -4.51
C GLY A 159 32.65 10.75 -3.11
N ASP A 160 33.61 10.06 -2.50
CA ASP A 160 34.27 10.29 -1.17
C ASP A 160 33.52 9.87 0.10
N THR A 161 34.20 9.74 1.23
CA THR A 161 33.68 9.05 2.43
C THR A 161 32.36 9.66 2.93
N PRO A 162 31.45 8.87 3.58
CA PRO A 162 30.18 9.38 4.12
C PRO A 162 30.34 10.58 5.06
N GLU A 163 31.49 10.68 5.72
CA GLU A 163 31.86 11.75 6.63
C GLU A 163 32.24 13.04 5.87
N GLU A 164 33.04 12.97 4.81
CA GLU A 164 33.42 14.12 3.97
C GLU A 164 32.25 14.65 3.11
N ARG A 165 31.37 13.78 2.61
CA ARG A 165 30.16 14.17 1.85
C ARG A 165 29.13 14.89 2.71
N ASN A 166 28.88 14.36 3.91
CA ASN A 166 27.99 15.03 4.86
C ASN A 166 28.61 16.35 5.29
N HIS A 167 29.95 16.46 5.41
CA HIS A 167 30.60 17.73 5.74
C HIS A 167 30.41 18.78 4.62
N ASN A 168 30.78 18.47 3.37
CA ASN A 168 30.70 19.40 2.24
C ASN A 168 29.26 19.83 1.90
N ARG A 169 28.28 18.93 2.03
CA ARG A 169 26.88 19.24 1.71
C ARG A 169 26.12 19.87 2.87
N ASN A 170 26.47 19.54 4.13
CA ASN A 170 26.02 20.35 5.26
C ASN A 170 26.61 21.75 5.21
N GLU A 171 27.85 21.90 4.74
CA GLU A 171 28.44 23.22 4.45
C GLU A 171 27.69 23.94 3.33
N GLU A 172 27.34 23.28 2.24
CA GLU A 172 26.55 23.87 1.14
C GLU A 172 25.15 24.29 1.61
N ASN A 173 24.42 23.39 2.29
CA ASN A 173 23.12 23.71 2.88
C ASN A 173 23.23 24.85 3.90
N LYS A 174 24.27 24.87 4.75
CA LYS A 174 24.56 25.99 5.66
C LYS A 174 24.78 27.29 4.89
N ARG A 175 25.59 27.28 3.83
CA ARG A 175 25.82 28.46 2.97
C ARG A 175 24.52 28.96 2.35
N ILE A 176 23.68 28.08 1.82
CA ILE A 176 22.37 28.45 1.25
C ILE A 176 21.45 29.04 2.32
N ILE A 177 21.40 28.41 3.49
CA ILE A 177 20.65 28.90 4.64
C ILE A 177 21.15 30.29 5.06
N ASP A 178 22.46 30.51 5.13
CA ASP A 178 23.06 31.80 5.51
C ASP A 178 22.80 32.89 4.47
N ARG A 179 22.90 32.57 3.17
CA ARG A 179 22.48 33.47 2.08
C ARG A 179 21.01 33.85 2.19
N PHE A 180 20.16 32.88 2.54
CA PHE A 180 18.76 33.17 2.84
C PHE A 180 18.67 34.09 4.05
N LYS A 181 19.30 33.80 5.20
CA LYS A 181 19.29 34.69 6.39
C LYS A 181 19.71 36.12 6.05
N ASN A 182 20.75 36.30 5.26
CA ASN A 182 21.32 37.59 4.85
C ASN A 182 20.50 38.36 3.79
N ASN A 183 19.32 37.87 3.42
CA ASN A 183 18.42 38.47 2.41
C ASN A 183 18.99 38.47 0.97
N GLU A 184 19.94 37.58 0.69
CA GLU A 184 20.45 37.35 -0.66
C GLU A 184 19.49 36.51 -1.50
N LEU A 185 18.63 35.74 -0.85
CA LEU A 185 17.59 34.91 -1.47
C LEU A 185 16.20 35.38 -1.03
N ASP A 186 15.28 35.42 -1.99
CA ASP A 186 13.87 35.74 -1.81
C ASP A 186 13.05 34.48 -1.47
N VAL A 187 13.42 33.34 -2.08
CA VAL A 187 12.74 32.04 -1.92
C VAL A 187 13.72 30.96 -1.52
N LEU A 188 13.36 30.18 -0.50
CA LEU A 188 14.05 28.95 -0.13
C LEU A 188 13.12 27.76 -0.37
N ILE A 189 13.48 26.87 -1.28
CA ILE A 189 12.70 25.66 -1.56
C ILE A 189 13.26 24.52 -0.72
N ASN A 190 12.42 23.87 0.07
CA ASN A 190 12.83 22.81 0.98
C ASN A 190 12.14 21.49 0.62
N ILE A 191 12.93 20.45 0.33
CA ILE A 191 12.45 19.08 0.08
C ILE A 191 12.65 18.25 1.34
N LYS A 192 11.56 17.67 1.87
CA LYS A 192 11.54 16.81 3.09
C LYS A 192 12.41 17.35 4.24
N MET A 193 11.77 18.12 5.13
CA MET A 193 12.27 18.71 6.38
C MET A 193 13.68 19.35 6.33
N LEU A 194 13.73 20.64 6.60
CA LEU A 194 14.89 21.23 7.27
C LEU A 194 14.98 20.53 8.62
N THR A 195 16.09 19.86 8.92
CA THR A 195 16.29 19.17 10.20
C THR A 195 15.97 20.09 11.38
N GLU A 196 15.42 19.51 12.45
CA GLU A 196 15.15 20.22 13.71
C GLU A 196 16.44 20.93 14.16
N GLY A 197 16.35 22.23 14.44
CA GLY A 197 17.51 23.06 14.85
C GLY A 197 18.01 24.08 13.81
N THR A 198 17.49 24.10 12.57
CA THR A 198 17.83 25.16 11.61
C THR A 198 17.11 26.48 11.94
N ASP A 199 17.86 27.42 12.51
CA ASP A 199 17.40 28.75 12.90
C ASP A 199 17.30 29.71 11.70
N ILE A 200 16.11 29.94 11.15
CA ILE A 200 15.89 30.85 10.00
C ILE A 200 15.10 32.09 10.47
N PRO A 201 15.78 33.16 10.89
CA PRO A 201 15.11 34.42 11.24
C PRO A 201 14.52 35.10 9.99
N ASN A 202 13.47 35.90 10.21
CA ASN A 202 12.90 36.82 9.23
C ASN A 202 12.18 36.22 8.00
N THR A 203 11.64 34.99 8.08
CA THR A 203 10.71 34.48 7.05
C THR A 203 9.34 35.12 7.20
N ARG A 204 8.79 35.71 6.13
CA ARG A 204 7.45 36.33 6.15
C ARG A 204 6.36 35.34 5.75
N THR A 205 6.67 34.46 4.80
CA THR A 205 5.67 33.57 4.19
C THR A 205 6.15 32.12 4.13
N VAL A 206 5.23 31.20 4.37
CA VAL A 206 5.43 29.76 4.19
C VAL A 206 4.40 29.26 3.18
N PHE A 207 4.90 28.63 2.11
CA PHE A 207 4.09 27.92 1.13
C PHE A 207 4.10 26.43 1.48
N ILE A 208 2.90 25.88 1.62
CA ILE A 208 2.68 24.47 1.85
C ILE A 208 2.04 23.95 0.57
N THR A 209 2.85 23.29 -0.26
CA THR A 209 2.43 22.88 -1.61
C THR A 209 1.80 21.48 -1.64
N ARG A 210 1.42 20.93 -0.48
CA ARG A 210 0.68 19.66 -0.35
C ARG A 210 -0.16 19.65 0.92
N ASP A 211 -1.25 18.90 0.94
CA ASP A 211 -2.00 18.61 2.16
C ASP A 211 -1.19 17.61 3.02
N THR A 212 -1.07 17.87 4.33
CA THR A 212 -0.39 16.96 5.27
C THR A 212 -1.19 16.75 6.53
N THR A 213 -1.25 15.49 7.02
CA THR A 213 -2.01 15.13 8.24
C THR A 213 -1.24 15.35 9.51
N SER A 214 0.08 15.44 9.41
CA SER A 214 0.95 15.53 10.58
C SER A 214 0.84 16.93 11.15
N SER A 215 0.00 17.09 12.18
CA SER A 215 -0.16 18.33 12.93
C SER A 215 1.18 18.82 13.51
N ILE A 216 2.06 17.90 13.88
CA ILE A 216 3.40 18.19 14.39
C ILE A 216 4.27 18.78 13.27
N LEU A 217 4.32 18.13 12.11
CA LEU A 217 5.10 18.61 10.96
C LEU A 217 4.58 19.98 10.48
N LEU A 218 3.26 20.13 10.41
CA LEU A 218 2.61 21.38 10.04
C LEU A 218 2.96 22.50 11.02
N THR A 219 2.88 22.23 12.33
CA THR A 219 3.28 23.18 13.38
C THR A 219 4.75 23.56 13.27
N GLN A 220 5.63 22.60 12.95
CA GLN A 220 7.06 22.86 12.71
C GLN A 220 7.31 23.71 11.45
N MET A 221 6.55 23.49 10.37
CA MET A 221 6.65 24.27 9.13
C MET A 221 6.19 25.72 9.37
N ILE A 222 5.02 25.88 9.98
CA ILE A 222 4.43 27.19 10.30
C ILE A 222 5.31 27.94 11.30
N GLY A 223 5.83 27.27 12.33
CA GLY A 223 6.66 27.85 13.38
C GLY A 223 7.91 28.57 12.86
N ARG A 224 8.38 28.25 11.64
CA ARG A 224 9.50 28.96 10.99
C ARG A 224 9.13 30.38 10.56
N ALA A 225 7.87 30.62 10.22
CA ALA A 225 7.37 31.95 9.89
C ALA A 225 6.74 32.67 11.09
N LEU A 226 6.45 32.01 12.20
CA LEU A 226 5.77 32.66 13.33
C LEU A 226 6.63 33.52 14.24
N ARG A 227 7.93 33.64 13.98
CA ARG A 227 8.80 34.51 14.80
C ARG A 227 8.36 35.97 14.67
N GLY A 228 8.01 36.58 15.80
CA GLY A 228 7.76 38.01 15.92
C GLY A 228 9.05 38.80 16.12
N GLU A 229 8.93 40.11 16.28
CA GLU A 229 10.06 41.03 16.41
C GLU A 229 11.06 40.62 17.51
N LYS A 230 10.56 40.28 18.71
CA LYS A 230 11.41 39.90 19.85
C LYS A 230 12.11 38.54 19.69
N ALA A 231 11.68 37.73 18.72
CA ALA A 231 12.25 36.42 18.42
C ALA A 231 13.08 36.41 17.12
N GLY A 232 13.50 37.58 16.62
CA GLY A 232 14.30 37.70 15.39
C GLY A 232 13.48 37.58 14.10
N GLY A 233 12.17 37.88 14.15
CA GLY A 233 11.26 37.84 13.02
C GLY A 233 11.43 38.96 11.99
N GLY A 234 12.26 39.95 12.26
CA GLY A 234 12.35 41.20 11.48
C GLY A 234 11.60 42.35 12.16
N LEU A 235 12.06 43.58 11.91
CA LEU A 235 11.45 44.80 12.46
C LEU A 235 10.01 44.93 12.00
N GLU A 236 9.10 45.27 12.91
CA GLU A 236 7.67 45.47 12.66
C GLU A 236 6.90 44.24 12.12
N LYS A 237 7.45 43.02 12.24
CA LYS A 237 6.73 41.82 11.79
C LYS A 237 5.57 41.49 12.73
N LYS A 238 4.37 41.89 12.31
CA LYS A 238 3.10 41.64 13.00
C LYS A 238 2.39 40.38 12.52
N GLU A 239 2.59 40.00 11.26
CA GLU A 239 1.89 38.88 10.61
C GLU A 239 2.85 37.96 9.87
N ALA A 240 2.45 36.68 9.77
CA ALA A 240 3.10 35.65 9.00
C ALA A 240 2.08 35.01 8.05
N HIS A 241 2.36 34.98 6.75
CA HIS A 241 1.45 34.41 5.76
C HIS A 241 1.69 32.90 5.64
N ILE A 242 0.63 32.11 5.80
CA ILE A 242 0.67 30.66 5.62
C ILE A 242 -0.22 30.32 4.43
N VAL A 243 0.41 30.01 3.30
CA VAL A 243 -0.27 29.78 2.03
C VAL A 243 -0.37 28.29 1.76
N PHE A 244 -1.58 27.77 1.66
CA PHE A 244 -1.89 26.39 1.34
C PHE A 244 -2.29 26.26 -0.12
N PHE A 245 -1.63 25.37 -0.85
CA PHE A 245 -2.07 24.96 -2.18
C PHE A 245 -2.77 23.62 -2.08
N SER A 246 -4.07 23.64 -2.32
CA SER A 246 -4.95 22.47 -2.30
C SER A 246 -5.38 22.15 -3.73
N ASP A 247 -5.43 20.86 -4.07
CA ASP A 247 -5.85 20.39 -5.38
C ASP A 247 -7.36 20.12 -5.40
N ASN A 248 -7.99 20.19 -6.58
CA ASN A 248 -9.40 19.87 -6.71
C ASN A 248 -9.56 18.35 -6.88
N TRP A 249 -10.02 17.71 -5.82
CA TRP A 249 -10.39 16.31 -5.84
C TRP A 249 -11.80 16.19 -6.46
N LYS A 250 -11.94 15.44 -7.55
CA LYS A 250 -13.24 15.02 -8.06
C LYS A 250 -13.49 13.59 -7.60
N ARG A 251 -14.62 13.44 -6.93
CA ARG A 251 -15.14 12.12 -6.55
C ARG A 251 -15.45 11.37 -7.84
N MET A 252 -14.84 10.20 -8.06
CA MET A 252 -15.41 9.25 -9.03
C MET A 252 -16.81 8.95 -8.53
N ILE A 253 -17.85 9.38 -9.25
CA ILE A 253 -19.23 9.14 -8.84
C ILE A 253 -19.49 7.63 -8.94
N ASN A 254 -19.20 6.94 -7.84
CA ASN A 254 -19.54 5.56 -7.61
C ASN A 254 -20.89 5.57 -6.89
N TRP A 255 -21.91 5.12 -7.58
CA TRP A 255 -23.33 5.14 -7.19
C TRP A 255 -23.68 4.25 -5.98
N ALA A 256 -22.69 3.81 -5.20
CA ALA A 256 -22.89 3.05 -3.99
C ALA A 256 -22.21 3.78 -2.82
N THR A 257 -22.83 4.84 -2.32
CA THR A 257 -22.62 5.39 -0.96
C THR A 257 -23.60 6.53 -0.74
N ASN A 258 -24.87 6.17 -0.58
CA ASN A 258 -25.73 6.89 0.36
C ASN A 258 -25.74 6.03 1.62
N LEU A 259 -25.20 6.55 2.70
CA LEU A 259 -25.63 6.38 4.09
C LEU A 259 -24.69 7.23 4.96
N ASP A 260 -25.20 8.41 5.34
CA ASP A 260 -24.74 9.19 6.50
C ASP A 260 -24.73 8.29 7.74
N GLY A 261 -23.92 8.46 8.77
CA GLY A 261 -22.95 9.48 9.15
C GLY A 261 -22.47 9.12 10.57
N GLY A 262 -21.37 9.71 11.03
CA GLY A 262 -20.92 9.52 12.41
C GLY A 262 -19.42 9.66 12.55
N ILE A 263 -19.01 10.73 13.22
CA ILE A 263 -17.63 11.06 13.57
C ILE A 263 -17.13 10.04 14.59
N ASP A 264 -15.99 9.40 14.35
CA ASP A 264 -15.07 9.10 15.45
C ASP A 264 -13.60 9.15 15.00
N GLU A 265 -12.81 9.91 15.76
CA GLU A 265 -11.39 10.10 15.52
C GLU A 265 -10.59 8.94 16.12
N GLY A 266 -9.93 8.17 15.26
CA GLY A 266 -8.71 7.45 15.64
C GLY A 266 -8.79 5.93 15.61
N LYS A 267 -8.21 5.37 14.54
CA LYS A 267 -7.41 4.13 14.45
C LYS A 267 -7.14 3.89 12.96
N SER A 268 -5.90 3.59 12.58
CA SER A 268 -5.60 3.16 11.21
C SER A 268 -5.86 1.66 11.14
N PHE A 269 -6.98 1.29 10.57
CA PHE A 269 -7.36 -0.09 10.39
C PHE A 269 -6.98 -0.60 8.99
N THR A 270 -6.46 -1.82 8.89
CA THR A 270 -6.45 -2.55 7.61
C THR A 270 -7.84 -3.11 7.33
N SER A 271 -8.33 -2.93 6.10
CA SER A 271 -9.69 -3.31 5.71
C SER A 271 -9.73 -3.82 4.27
N ARG A 272 -10.55 -4.85 4.02
CA ARG A 272 -11.01 -5.26 2.69
C ARG A 272 -12.47 -4.88 2.58
N TYR A 273 -12.88 -4.24 1.49
CA TYR A 273 -14.25 -3.75 1.38
C TYR A 273 -15.25 -4.89 1.08
N PRO A 274 -16.53 -4.76 1.48
CA PRO A 274 -17.53 -5.80 1.29
C PRO A 274 -17.65 -6.28 -0.17
N ILE A 275 -17.58 -5.36 -1.14
CA ILE A 275 -17.64 -5.69 -2.57
C ILE A 275 -16.48 -6.61 -2.98
N GLU A 276 -15.26 -6.36 -2.48
CA GLU A 276 -14.11 -7.21 -2.78
C GLU A 276 -14.26 -8.61 -2.20
N LEU A 277 -14.83 -8.70 -0.99
CA LEU A 277 -15.13 -9.98 -0.34
C LEU A 277 -16.21 -10.76 -1.12
N ILE A 278 -17.24 -10.07 -1.64
CA ILE A 278 -18.25 -10.69 -2.50
C ILE A 278 -17.61 -11.17 -3.80
N SER A 279 -16.73 -10.38 -4.45
CA SER A 279 -16.00 -10.82 -5.64
C SER A 279 -15.19 -12.08 -5.39
N ILE A 280 -14.46 -12.14 -4.27
CA ILE A 280 -13.64 -13.29 -3.89
C ILE A 280 -14.53 -14.52 -3.67
N ALA A 281 -15.62 -14.36 -2.92
CA ALA A 281 -16.57 -15.45 -2.66
C ALA A 281 -17.22 -15.99 -3.95
N LEU A 282 -17.59 -15.12 -4.89
CA LEU A 282 -18.13 -15.51 -6.19
C LEU A 282 -17.09 -16.24 -7.05
N VAL A 283 -15.84 -15.75 -7.06
CA VAL A 283 -14.74 -16.39 -7.80
C VAL A 283 -14.41 -17.76 -7.24
N ASP A 284 -14.29 -17.91 -5.92
CA ASP A 284 -13.98 -19.18 -5.27
C ASP A 284 -15.03 -20.25 -5.57
N ARG A 285 -16.29 -19.85 -5.73
CA ARG A 285 -17.36 -20.76 -6.14
C ARG A 285 -17.33 -21.11 -7.61
N LEU A 286 -17.12 -20.13 -8.50
CA LEU A 286 -16.96 -20.41 -9.93
C LEU A 286 -15.84 -21.43 -10.16
N VAL A 287 -14.74 -21.33 -9.42
CA VAL A 287 -13.64 -22.30 -9.47
C VAL A 287 -14.06 -23.67 -8.93
N SER A 288 -14.71 -23.71 -7.76
CA SER A 288 -15.18 -24.97 -7.16
C SER A 288 -16.19 -25.72 -8.04
N GLN A 289 -17.04 -24.96 -8.76
CA GLN A 289 -18.01 -25.51 -9.72
C GLN A 289 -17.33 -26.09 -10.96
N MET A 290 -16.30 -25.43 -11.49
CA MET A 290 -15.53 -25.92 -12.63
C MET A 290 -14.81 -27.25 -12.32
N ASP A 291 -14.31 -27.43 -11.10
CA ASP A 291 -13.59 -28.64 -10.68
C ASP A 291 -14.50 -29.85 -10.44
N SER A 292 -15.76 -29.62 -10.04
CA SER A 292 -16.72 -30.69 -9.71
C SER A 292 -17.34 -31.39 -10.92
N GLY A 293 -17.25 -30.80 -12.13
CA GLY A 293 -17.92 -31.29 -13.33
C GLY A 293 -19.45 -31.26 -13.27
N ALA A 294 -20.04 -30.69 -12.21
CA ALA A 294 -21.47 -30.60 -12.01
C ALA A 294 -22.10 -29.47 -12.85
N VAL A 295 -23.33 -29.71 -13.31
CA VAL A 295 -24.10 -28.76 -14.12
C VAL A 295 -24.79 -27.75 -13.20
N PHE A 296 -24.21 -26.55 -13.15
CA PHE A 296 -24.80 -25.24 -12.87
C PHE A 296 -25.50 -24.97 -11.52
N GLN A 297 -25.66 -23.68 -11.22
CA GLN A 297 -26.11 -23.15 -9.92
C GLN A 297 -27.30 -23.95 -9.36
N GLU A 298 -27.21 -24.39 -8.11
CA GLU A 298 -28.26 -25.22 -7.48
C GLU A 298 -29.32 -24.35 -6.78
N HIS A 299 -29.00 -23.08 -6.52
CA HIS A 299 -29.86 -22.09 -5.86
C HIS A 299 -30.01 -20.80 -6.68
N PRO A 300 -31.08 -20.00 -6.44
CA PRO A 300 -31.20 -18.66 -6.98
C PRO A 300 -29.96 -17.79 -6.73
N PHE A 301 -29.58 -16.98 -7.71
CA PHE A 301 -28.35 -16.18 -7.68
C PHE A 301 -28.29 -15.26 -6.45
N LEU A 302 -29.44 -14.70 -6.03
CA LEU A 302 -29.52 -13.82 -4.86
C LEU A 302 -29.23 -14.53 -3.53
N GLU A 303 -29.35 -15.85 -3.43
CA GLU A 303 -28.92 -16.59 -2.23
C GLU A 303 -27.40 -16.59 -2.06
N TYR A 304 -26.68 -16.35 -3.15
CA TYR A 304 -25.22 -16.25 -3.17
C TYR A 304 -24.71 -14.83 -2.97
N ILE A 305 -25.59 -13.83 -2.95
CA ILE A 305 -25.27 -12.45 -2.59
C ILE A 305 -25.70 -12.20 -1.13
N PRO A 306 -24.81 -11.63 -0.30
CA PRO A 306 -25.16 -11.34 1.09
C PRO A 306 -26.27 -10.29 1.17
N ILE A 307 -27.12 -10.42 2.18
CA ILE A 307 -28.17 -9.44 2.51
C ILE A 307 -27.60 -8.17 3.18
N GLY A 308 -26.36 -8.26 3.66
CA GLY A 308 -25.64 -7.21 4.37
C GLY A 308 -24.39 -7.75 5.02
N TRP A 309 -23.78 -6.98 5.91
CA TRP A 309 -22.58 -7.39 6.63
C TRP A 309 -22.51 -6.76 8.02
N TYR A 310 -21.80 -7.45 8.92
CA TYR A 310 -21.37 -6.87 10.19
C TYR A 310 -20.02 -6.20 10.04
N GLN A 311 -19.92 -4.95 10.46
CA GLN A 311 -18.65 -4.23 10.62
C GLN A 311 -18.04 -4.58 11.98
N VAL A 312 -16.81 -5.08 11.95
CA VAL A 312 -16.08 -5.54 13.14
C VAL A 312 -14.75 -4.80 13.26
N GLU A 313 -14.43 -4.43 14.48
CA GLU A 313 -13.18 -3.74 14.83
C GLU A 313 -12.49 -4.46 15.99
N PHE A 314 -11.21 -4.80 15.83
CA PHE A 314 -10.40 -5.43 16.88
C PHE A 314 -8.90 -5.17 16.65
N VAL A 315 -8.08 -5.39 17.67
CA VAL A 315 -6.62 -5.22 17.66
C VAL A 315 -5.94 -6.58 17.86
N MET A 316 -4.83 -6.82 17.14
CA MET A 316 -4.01 -8.00 17.31
C MET A 316 -2.53 -7.65 17.44
N ASP A 317 -1.80 -8.44 18.20
CA ASP A 317 -0.34 -8.46 18.17
C ASP A 317 0.13 -9.20 16.90
N VAL A 318 0.84 -8.49 16.02
CA VAL A 318 1.42 -8.98 14.77
C VAL A 318 2.95 -9.08 14.83
N SER A 319 3.52 -9.06 16.05
CA SER A 319 4.97 -9.11 16.25
C SER A 319 5.66 -10.31 15.61
N GLU A 320 6.64 -10.05 14.73
CA GLU A 320 7.66 -11.02 14.32
C GLU A 320 8.86 -10.93 15.29
N GLY A 321 8.82 -11.64 16.43
CA GLY A 321 9.95 -11.75 17.38
C GLY A 321 9.75 -11.01 18.71
N THR A 322 10.81 -10.39 19.26
CA THR A 322 10.78 -9.76 20.60
C THR A 322 10.25 -8.32 20.63
N THR A 323 9.87 -7.77 19.48
CA THR A 323 9.28 -6.43 19.34
C THR A 323 7.77 -6.54 19.20
N GLU A 324 7.03 -6.16 20.24
CA GLU A 324 5.57 -6.08 20.23
C GLU A 324 5.09 -5.04 19.20
N GLU A 325 4.31 -5.48 18.23
CA GLU A 325 3.71 -4.65 17.19
C GLU A 325 2.20 -4.91 17.18
N MET A 326 1.41 -3.91 17.55
CA MET A 326 -0.05 -4.02 17.63
C MET A 326 -0.69 -3.40 16.39
N GLN A 327 -1.56 -4.15 15.73
CA GLN A 327 -2.27 -3.73 14.54
C GLN A 327 -3.78 -3.77 14.74
N GLY A 328 -4.47 -2.68 14.38
CA GLY A 328 -5.92 -2.61 14.34
C GLY A 328 -6.47 -3.16 13.03
N PHE A 329 -7.54 -3.95 13.11
CA PHE A 329 -8.33 -4.47 12.00
C PHE A 329 -9.75 -3.90 12.02
N LYS A 330 -10.22 -3.45 10.84
CA LYS A 330 -11.61 -3.09 10.58
C LYS A 330 -12.07 -3.94 9.42
N GLU A 331 -12.79 -5.00 9.73
CA GLU A 331 -13.20 -5.99 8.75
C GLU A 331 -14.72 -6.06 8.62
N TYR A 332 -15.18 -6.83 7.64
CA TYR A 332 -16.59 -7.05 7.39
C TYR A 332 -16.87 -8.54 7.32
N VAL A 333 -17.92 -8.96 8.01
CA VAL A 333 -18.43 -10.33 7.99
C VAL A 333 -19.69 -10.35 7.14
N LEU A 334 -19.65 -11.03 5.99
CA LEU A 334 -20.78 -11.12 5.07
C LEU A 334 -21.90 -11.98 5.67
N ILE A 335 -23.13 -11.49 5.58
CA ILE A 335 -24.31 -12.15 6.14
C ILE A 335 -25.27 -12.51 5.02
N TYR A 336 -25.69 -13.77 5.00
CA TYR A 336 -26.64 -14.32 4.04
C TYR A 336 -27.99 -14.54 4.70
N GLU A 337 -29.01 -14.72 3.86
CA GLU A 337 -30.40 -14.85 4.30
C GLU A 337 -30.57 -15.99 5.32
N HIS A 338 -30.01 -17.16 5.02
CA HIS A 338 -30.07 -18.36 5.88
C HIS A 338 -29.19 -18.29 7.14
N THR A 339 -28.21 -17.38 7.20
CA THR A 339 -27.30 -17.26 8.36
C THR A 339 -27.62 -16.09 9.30
N ARG A 340 -28.46 -15.14 8.90
CA ARG A 340 -28.77 -13.92 9.67
C ARG A 340 -29.16 -14.21 11.12
N ASP A 341 -30.19 -15.03 11.32
CA ASP A 341 -30.73 -15.35 12.65
C ASP A 341 -29.72 -16.14 13.50
N LYS A 342 -28.82 -16.90 12.85
CA LYS A 342 -27.77 -17.68 13.51
C LYS A 342 -26.69 -16.75 14.06
N PHE A 343 -26.22 -15.80 13.26
CA PHE A 343 -25.30 -14.74 13.72
C PHE A 343 -25.93 -13.84 14.79
N ASP A 344 -27.21 -13.51 14.68
CA ASP A 344 -27.90 -12.71 15.69
C ASP A 344 -27.94 -13.40 17.05
N ARG A 345 -28.19 -14.72 17.08
CA ARG A 345 -28.12 -15.52 18.31
C ARG A 345 -26.70 -15.61 18.86
N LEU A 346 -25.71 -15.88 17.99
CA LEU A 346 -24.29 -15.90 18.35
C LEU A 346 -23.88 -14.60 19.06
N ILE A 347 -24.16 -13.45 18.45
CA ILE A 347 -23.81 -12.12 18.97
C ILE A 347 -24.51 -11.87 20.29
N LYS A 348 -25.82 -12.15 20.36
CA LYS A 348 -26.63 -11.93 21.57
C LYS A 348 -26.13 -12.74 22.76
N ASP A 349 -25.76 -14.00 22.55
CA ASP A 349 -25.27 -14.86 23.64
C ASP A 349 -23.84 -14.49 24.03
N SER A 350 -22.99 -14.15 23.05
CA SER A 350 -21.60 -13.72 23.32
C SER A 350 -21.52 -12.38 24.07
N LEU A 351 -22.49 -11.48 23.87
CA LEU A 351 -22.58 -10.23 24.65
C LEU A 351 -22.98 -10.46 26.13
N LYS A 352 -23.59 -11.59 26.46
CA LYS A 352 -23.92 -11.93 27.84
C LYS A 352 -22.77 -12.61 28.55
N GLU A 353 -22.12 -13.55 27.85
CA GLU A 353 -21.09 -14.41 28.41
C GLU A 353 -20.10 -14.78 27.30
N LEU A 354 -18.91 -14.21 27.36
CA LEU A 354 -17.76 -14.55 26.52
C LEU A 354 -16.52 -14.68 27.40
N ALA A 355 -15.70 -15.67 27.10
CA ALA A 355 -14.49 -15.92 27.87
C ALA A 355 -13.53 -14.71 27.78
N PRO A 356 -12.96 -14.23 28.91
CA PRO A 356 -12.14 -13.01 28.94
C PRO A 356 -10.89 -13.08 28.06
N GLU A 357 -10.43 -14.28 27.72
CA GLU A 357 -9.33 -14.52 26.78
C GLU A 357 -9.59 -13.88 25.40
N TRP A 358 -10.86 -13.79 24.96
CA TRP A 358 -11.21 -13.17 23.67
C TRP A 358 -10.87 -11.68 23.59
N SER A 359 -10.65 -11.01 24.73
CA SER A 359 -10.24 -9.59 24.76
C SER A 359 -8.72 -9.37 24.61
N GLN A 360 -7.88 -10.41 24.71
CA GLN A 360 -6.41 -10.26 24.71
C GLN A 360 -5.88 -9.91 23.31
N GLU A 361 -4.93 -8.99 23.17
CA GLU A 361 -4.40 -8.65 21.82
C GLU A 361 -3.59 -9.80 21.20
N LYS A 362 -3.02 -10.70 22.00
CA LYS A 362 -2.24 -11.86 21.54
C LYS A 362 -2.93 -13.17 21.93
N LEU A 363 -3.33 -13.96 20.95
CA LEU A 363 -3.88 -15.30 21.13
C LEU A 363 -3.16 -16.27 20.18
N ALA A 364 -2.95 -17.51 20.61
CA ALA A 364 -2.40 -18.54 19.74
C ALA A 364 -3.44 -18.97 18.70
N ASP A 365 -3.00 -19.16 17.45
CA ASP A 365 -3.88 -19.50 16.33
C ASP A 365 -4.68 -20.80 16.59
N ASP A 366 -4.03 -21.82 17.14
CA ASP A 366 -4.69 -23.09 17.51
C ASP A 366 -5.78 -22.88 18.57
N TRP A 367 -5.59 -21.95 19.49
CA TRP A 367 -6.59 -21.63 20.51
C TRP A 367 -7.80 -20.95 19.86
N LEU A 368 -7.56 -19.95 18.99
CA LEU A 368 -8.62 -19.22 18.27
C LEU A 368 -9.51 -20.16 17.47
N GLN A 369 -8.90 -21.05 16.68
CA GLN A 369 -9.63 -22.01 15.85
C GLN A 369 -10.47 -22.96 16.70
N ASN A 370 -9.85 -23.63 17.69
CA ASN A 370 -10.55 -24.60 18.54
C ASN A 370 -11.75 -24.01 19.29
N HIS A 371 -11.62 -22.76 19.78
CA HIS A 371 -12.69 -22.11 20.52
C HIS A 371 -13.77 -21.60 19.58
N ALA A 372 -13.42 -21.01 18.43
CA ALA A 372 -14.39 -20.60 17.43
C ALA A 372 -15.20 -21.80 16.88
N ASP A 373 -14.57 -22.95 16.66
CA ASP A 373 -15.24 -24.16 16.19
C ASP A 373 -16.31 -24.67 17.16
N SER A 374 -16.14 -24.43 18.47
CA SER A 374 -17.17 -24.72 19.47
C SER A 374 -18.42 -23.87 19.26
N PHE A 375 -18.24 -22.57 18.96
CA PHE A 375 -19.35 -21.67 18.63
C PHE A 375 -19.96 -22.04 17.28
N VAL A 376 -19.15 -22.37 16.26
CA VAL A 376 -19.64 -22.83 14.95
C VAL A 376 -20.55 -24.04 15.14
N ARG A 377 -20.08 -25.09 15.84
CA ARG A 377 -20.87 -26.30 16.13
C ARG A 377 -22.15 -26.04 16.92
N LYS A 378 -22.19 -24.97 17.73
CA LYS A 378 -23.35 -24.63 18.56
C LYS A 378 -24.43 -23.88 17.79
N TYR A 379 -24.06 -22.94 16.93
CA TYR A 379 -25.00 -22.00 16.30
C TYR A 379 -25.27 -22.27 14.82
N PHE A 380 -24.37 -22.98 14.15
CA PHE A 380 -24.39 -23.18 12.71
C PHE A 380 -24.36 -24.67 12.35
N ASN A 381 -24.93 -24.97 11.19
CA ASN A 381 -24.75 -26.24 10.52
C ASN A 381 -23.65 -26.06 9.47
N THR A 382 -22.45 -26.54 9.75
CA THR A 382 -21.28 -26.33 8.88
C THR A 382 -21.51 -26.80 7.44
N SER A 383 -22.32 -27.83 7.22
CA SER A 383 -22.63 -28.29 5.86
C SER A 383 -23.52 -27.31 5.09
N GLU A 384 -24.39 -26.55 5.77
CA GLU A 384 -25.39 -25.67 5.15
C GLU A 384 -25.05 -24.17 5.27
N ASP A 385 -24.16 -23.78 6.18
CA ASP A 385 -23.91 -22.37 6.50
C ASP A 385 -22.51 -21.89 6.10
N ASP A 386 -21.56 -22.79 5.84
CA ASP A 386 -20.18 -22.43 5.56
C ASP A 386 -19.92 -22.12 4.09
N LEU A 387 -20.53 -21.02 3.64
CA LEU A 387 -20.33 -20.48 2.31
C LEU A 387 -18.88 -20.02 2.11
N GLY A 388 -18.09 -20.85 1.43
CA GLY A 388 -16.72 -20.53 1.03
C GLY A 388 -15.64 -20.95 2.04
N ASN A 389 -15.94 -21.76 3.05
CA ASN A 389 -15.02 -22.13 4.15
C ASN A 389 -14.48 -20.90 4.90
N SER A 390 -15.37 -19.96 5.18
CA SER A 390 -15.06 -18.69 5.86
C SER A 390 -15.86 -18.49 7.14
N LEU A 391 -16.70 -19.46 7.52
CA LEU A 391 -17.59 -19.35 8.67
C LEU A 391 -16.82 -19.28 9.99
N THR A 392 -15.81 -20.13 10.20
CA THR A 392 -14.98 -20.08 11.41
C THR A 392 -14.25 -18.74 11.53
N ASP A 393 -13.65 -18.25 10.43
CA ASP A 393 -13.01 -16.92 10.38
C ASP A 393 -14.01 -15.79 10.69
N SER A 394 -15.21 -15.87 10.14
CA SER A 394 -16.31 -14.93 10.42
C SER A 394 -16.71 -14.92 11.89
N VAL A 395 -16.81 -16.10 12.51
CA VAL A 395 -17.11 -16.24 13.94
C VAL A 395 -15.96 -15.65 14.78
N ILE A 396 -14.69 -15.95 14.45
CA ILE A 396 -13.53 -15.38 15.14
C ILE A 396 -13.61 -13.86 15.17
N LYS A 397 -13.85 -13.21 14.02
CA LYS A 397 -13.90 -11.75 13.95
C LYS A 397 -15.00 -11.13 14.80
N ILE A 398 -16.19 -11.74 14.80
CA ILE A 398 -17.32 -11.31 15.64
C ILE A 398 -16.96 -11.45 17.12
N LEU A 399 -16.41 -12.60 17.54
CA LEU A 399 -16.02 -12.85 18.93
C LEU A 399 -14.88 -11.92 19.38
N ARG A 400 -13.90 -11.63 18.51
CA ARG A 400 -12.83 -10.66 18.79
C ARG A 400 -13.36 -9.25 18.99
N HIS A 401 -14.29 -8.81 18.15
CA HIS A 401 -14.92 -7.51 18.30
C HIS A 401 -15.70 -7.40 19.62
N ILE A 402 -16.54 -8.40 19.94
CA ILE A 402 -17.31 -8.43 21.18
C ILE A 402 -16.36 -8.51 22.39
N GLY A 403 -15.34 -9.36 22.36
CA GLY A 403 -14.40 -9.53 23.45
C GLY A 403 -13.65 -8.25 23.82
N GLN A 404 -13.23 -7.47 22.82
CA GLN A 404 -12.43 -6.25 23.05
C GLN A 404 -13.25 -5.00 23.29
N ASN A 405 -14.40 -4.86 22.62
CA ASN A 405 -15.21 -3.63 22.70
C ASN A 405 -16.42 -3.78 23.63
N GLN A 406 -16.81 -5.02 23.98
CA GLN A 406 -18.01 -5.31 24.78
C GLN A 406 -19.30 -4.73 24.18
N GLU A 407 -19.31 -4.58 22.86
CA GLU A 407 -20.39 -3.95 22.09
C GLU A 407 -20.80 -4.84 20.91
N ARG A 408 -22.02 -4.59 20.42
CA ARG A 408 -22.57 -5.27 19.25
C ARG A 408 -21.93 -4.69 17.98
N PRO A 409 -21.44 -5.52 17.04
CA PRO A 409 -20.98 -5.03 15.75
C PRO A 409 -22.12 -4.40 14.95
N GLU A 410 -21.82 -3.32 14.23
CA GLU A 410 -22.80 -2.60 13.41
C GLU A 410 -23.20 -3.44 12.20
N TYR A 411 -24.52 -3.59 11.97
CA TYR A 411 -25.04 -4.25 10.77
C TYR A 411 -25.35 -3.22 9.70
N ILE A 412 -24.82 -3.45 8.49
CA ILE A 412 -25.05 -2.61 7.32
C ILE A 412 -25.76 -3.47 6.27
N SER A 413 -26.93 -3.04 5.81
CA SER A 413 -27.72 -3.76 4.80
C SER A 413 -27.20 -3.52 3.38
N PHE A 414 -27.39 -4.51 2.50
CA PHE A 414 -27.07 -4.40 1.08
C PHE A 414 -28.34 -4.19 0.23
N ASP A 415 -28.91 -2.99 0.35
CA ASP A 415 -30.26 -2.66 -0.16
C ASP A 415 -30.41 -2.73 -1.69
N ILE A 416 -29.31 -2.72 -2.43
CA ILE A 416 -29.30 -2.75 -3.91
C ILE A 416 -29.00 -4.14 -4.49
N ARG A 417 -29.00 -5.20 -3.68
CA ARG A 417 -28.71 -6.58 -4.12
C ARG A 417 -29.62 -7.05 -5.25
N ASP A 418 -30.89 -6.68 -5.23
CA ASP A 418 -31.89 -7.09 -6.23
C ASP A 418 -31.62 -6.55 -7.64
N GLN A 419 -30.80 -5.50 -7.74
CA GLN A 419 -30.35 -4.94 -9.02
C GLN A 419 -29.23 -5.76 -9.67
N HIS A 420 -28.65 -6.70 -8.90
CA HIS A 420 -27.58 -7.61 -9.27
C HIS A 420 -28.08 -9.06 -9.29
N ASP A 421 -29.32 -9.26 -9.73
CA ASP A 421 -29.91 -10.58 -9.88
C ASP A 421 -29.58 -11.15 -11.25
N LEU A 422 -28.68 -12.13 -11.28
CA LEU A 422 -28.26 -12.78 -12.52
C LEU A 422 -29.36 -13.68 -13.10
N ASP A 423 -30.31 -14.13 -12.28
CA ASP A 423 -31.43 -14.95 -12.75
C ASP A 423 -32.37 -14.14 -13.63
N LYS A 424 -32.66 -12.89 -13.25
CA LYS A 424 -33.43 -11.97 -14.12
C LYS A 424 -32.72 -11.71 -15.44
N VAL A 425 -31.41 -11.52 -15.41
CA VAL A 425 -30.60 -11.37 -16.62
C VAL A 425 -30.68 -12.63 -17.48
N ALA A 426 -30.60 -13.81 -16.87
CA ALA A 426 -30.71 -15.07 -17.59
C ALA A 426 -32.08 -15.26 -18.24
N GLU A 427 -33.18 -14.96 -17.55
CA GLU A 427 -34.55 -15.01 -18.10
C GLU A 427 -34.70 -14.13 -19.35
N GLU A 428 -34.15 -12.92 -19.32
CA GLU A 428 -34.18 -11.98 -20.46
C GLU A 428 -33.37 -12.49 -21.67
N LEU A 429 -32.34 -13.29 -21.43
CA LEU A 429 -31.43 -13.81 -22.46
C LEU A 429 -31.88 -15.15 -23.04
N MET A 430 -32.62 -15.98 -22.29
CA MET A 430 -33.11 -17.29 -22.73
C MET A 430 -33.82 -17.32 -24.09
N PRO A 431 -34.64 -16.32 -24.49
CA PRO A 431 -35.29 -16.34 -25.81
C PRO A 431 -34.37 -15.92 -26.98
N LEU A 432 -33.13 -15.48 -26.73
CA LEU A 432 -32.22 -14.95 -27.75
C LEU A 432 -31.30 -16.02 -28.35
N THR A 433 -30.76 -15.77 -29.54
CA THR A 433 -29.73 -16.63 -30.12
C THR A 433 -28.40 -16.51 -29.38
N THR A 434 -27.53 -17.52 -29.47
CA THR A 434 -26.19 -17.51 -28.83
C THR A 434 -25.38 -16.25 -29.15
N PHE A 435 -25.46 -15.76 -30.38
CA PHE A 435 -24.77 -14.53 -30.79
C PHE A 435 -25.34 -13.30 -30.10
N GLU A 436 -26.67 -13.15 -30.07
CA GLU A 436 -27.36 -12.04 -29.42
C GLU A 436 -27.13 -12.05 -27.90
N CYS A 437 -27.15 -13.23 -27.27
CA CYS A 437 -26.81 -13.39 -25.85
C CYS A 437 -25.42 -12.83 -25.53
N ILE A 438 -24.41 -13.18 -26.33
CA ILE A 438 -23.04 -12.71 -26.09
C ILE A 438 -22.93 -11.19 -26.26
N GLN A 439 -23.66 -10.60 -27.22
CA GLN A 439 -23.67 -9.13 -27.40
C GLN A 439 -24.36 -8.43 -26.22
N GLN A 440 -25.54 -8.91 -25.82
CA GLN A 440 -26.29 -8.40 -24.68
C GLN A 440 -25.49 -8.50 -23.37
N LEU A 441 -24.88 -9.66 -23.09
CA LEU A 441 -24.03 -9.86 -21.91
C LEU A 441 -22.85 -8.89 -21.87
N LYS A 442 -22.25 -8.54 -23.02
CA LYS A 442 -21.18 -7.53 -23.08
C LYS A 442 -21.69 -6.15 -22.71
N VAL A 443 -22.89 -5.77 -23.16
CA VAL A 443 -23.52 -4.49 -22.80
C VAL A 443 -23.79 -4.45 -21.30
N ILE A 444 -24.46 -5.48 -20.76
CA ILE A 444 -24.79 -5.59 -19.34
C ILE A 444 -23.53 -5.60 -18.47
N PHE A 445 -22.51 -6.38 -18.84
CA PHE A 445 -21.24 -6.43 -18.11
C PHE A 445 -20.54 -5.07 -18.06
N ASN A 446 -20.63 -4.30 -19.16
CA ASN A 446 -19.99 -3.00 -19.28
C ASN A 446 -20.86 -1.84 -18.79
N ASP A 447 -22.08 -2.11 -18.31
CA ASP A 447 -22.97 -1.09 -17.80
C ASP A 447 -22.38 -0.48 -16.51
N PRO A 448 -21.97 0.81 -16.54
CA PRO A 448 -21.38 1.46 -15.40
C PRO A 448 -22.35 1.58 -14.22
N GLN A 449 -23.67 1.54 -14.44
CA GLN A 449 -24.70 1.63 -13.39
C GLN A 449 -25.02 0.28 -12.74
N LYS A 450 -24.53 -0.84 -13.29
CA LYS A 450 -24.77 -2.19 -12.75
C LYS A 450 -23.52 -2.85 -12.17
N ARG A 451 -22.32 -2.31 -12.44
CA ARG A 451 -21.03 -2.68 -11.79
C ARG A 451 -20.73 -4.19 -11.75
N TRP A 452 -21.24 -4.97 -12.71
CA TRP A 452 -20.94 -6.39 -12.86
C TRP A 452 -19.43 -6.68 -12.99
N ARG A 453 -18.66 -5.72 -13.53
CA ARG A 453 -17.18 -5.74 -13.55
C ARG A 453 -16.56 -5.88 -12.16
N ASP A 454 -17.16 -5.26 -11.15
CA ASP A 454 -16.60 -5.30 -9.80
C ASP A 454 -16.78 -6.68 -9.17
N PHE A 455 -17.90 -7.35 -9.41
CA PHE A 455 -18.19 -8.70 -8.90
C PHE A 455 -17.37 -9.77 -9.62
N PHE A 456 -17.39 -9.79 -10.95
CA PHE A 456 -16.83 -10.90 -11.73
C PHE A 456 -15.41 -10.64 -12.26
N LYS A 457 -14.94 -9.40 -12.24
CA LYS A 457 -13.63 -8.92 -12.73
C LYS A 457 -13.41 -9.07 -14.25
N THR A 458 -13.84 -10.17 -14.87
CA THR A 458 -13.69 -10.45 -16.29
C THR A 458 -15.00 -10.84 -16.94
N PHE A 459 -15.11 -10.54 -18.23
CA PHE A 459 -16.30 -10.87 -19.03
C PHE A 459 -16.53 -12.38 -19.10
N ASP A 460 -15.47 -13.19 -19.22
CA ASP A 460 -15.61 -14.65 -19.30
C ASP A 460 -16.23 -15.24 -18.02
N ARG A 461 -15.84 -14.75 -16.84
CA ARG A 461 -16.44 -15.18 -15.56
C ARG A 461 -17.90 -14.80 -15.45
N PHE A 462 -18.24 -13.58 -15.84
CA PHE A 462 -19.62 -13.11 -15.89
C PHE A 462 -20.47 -13.93 -16.86
N ARG A 463 -19.94 -14.21 -18.05
CA ARG A 463 -20.60 -15.06 -19.06
C ARG A 463 -20.84 -16.47 -18.51
N THR A 464 -19.83 -17.09 -17.90
CA THR A 464 -19.95 -18.43 -17.32
C THR A 464 -21.06 -18.49 -16.26
N ALA A 465 -21.11 -17.48 -15.38
CA ALA A 465 -22.15 -17.40 -14.36
C ALA A 465 -23.55 -17.19 -14.97
N ALA A 466 -23.68 -16.34 -16.00
CA ALA A 466 -24.95 -16.10 -16.67
C ALA A 466 -25.46 -17.35 -17.40
N GLN A 467 -24.56 -18.04 -18.11
CA GLN A 467 -24.87 -19.32 -18.77
C GLN A 467 -25.32 -20.38 -17.75
N ALA A 468 -24.76 -20.34 -16.54
CA ALA A 468 -25.16 -21.21 -15.47
C ALA A 468 -26.59 -20.99 -15.00
N SER A 469 -26.92 -19.73 -14.74
CA SER A 469 -28.27 -19.35 -14.37
C SER A 469 -29.28 -19.70 -15.48
N MET A 470 -28.94 -19.44 -16.75
CA MET A 470 -29.79 -19.81 -17.89
C MET A 470 -30.07 -21.32 -17.96
N ALA A 471 -29.05 -22.15 -17.77
CA ALA A 471 -29.20 -23.60 -17.82
C ALA A 471 -30.09 -24.12 -16.68
N ARG A 472 -29.89 -23.60 -15.45
CA ARG A 472 -30.73 -23.90 -14.28
C ARG A 472 -32.19 -23.55 -14.52
N LEU A 473 -32.46 -22.35 -15.02
CA LEU A 473 -33.83 -21.90 -15.33
C LEU A 473 -34.48 -22.73 -16.44
N ALA A 474 -33.71 -23.13 -17.46
CA ALA A 474 -34.19 -24.02 -18.51
C ALA A 474 -34.59 -25.41 -17.99
N GLU A 475 -33.83 -25.95 -17.03
CA GLU A 475 -34.12 -27.24 -16.40
C GLU A 475 -35.38 -27.19 -15.53
N ILE A 476 -35.57 -26.12 -14.76
CA ILE A 476 -36.80 -25.85 -14.00
C ILE A 476 -38.00 -25.73 -14.95
N GLN A 477 -37.85 -25.04 -16.09
CA GLN A 477 -38.92 -24.93 -17.09
C GLN A 477 -39.27 -26.28 -17.74
N ALA A 478 -38.29 -27.16 -17.96
CA ALA A 478 -38.49 -28.45 -18.60
C ALA A 478 -39.13 -29.50 -17.68
N ASN A 479 -38.73 -29.53 -16.41
CA ASN A 479 -39.08 -30.62 -15.48
C ASN A 479 -40.01 -30.19 -14.33
N GLY A 480 -40.32 -28.89 -14.20
CA GLY A 480 -40.99 -28.33 -13.03
C GLY A 480 -40.02 -28.12 -11.86
N TYR A 481 -40.45 -27.39 -10.82
CA TYR A 481 -39.67 -27.23 -9.59
C TYR A 481 -39.76 -28.51 -8.77
N ASP A 482 -38.66 -29.25 -8.66
CA ASP A 482 -38.55 -30.42 -7.78
C ASP A 482 -37.66 -30.06 -6.57
N GLU A 483 -38.24 -30.07 -5.38
CA GLU A 483 -37.51 -29.87 -4.11
C GLU A 483 -36.43 -30.94 -3.87
N ASN A 484 -36.47 -32.08 -4.56
CA ASN A 484 -35.44 -33.13 -4.49
C ASN A 484 -34.33 -32.98 -5.56
N LEU A 485 -34.53 -32.10 -6.56
CA LEU A 485 -33.45 -31.60 -7.43
C LEU A 485 -32.69 -30.45 -6.76
N VAL A 486 -33.27 -29.84 -5.71
CA VAL A 486 -32.53 -29.01 -4.74
C VAL A 486 -31.73 -29.97 -3.86
N ILE A 487 -30.53 -30.32 -4.32
CA ILE A 487 -29.54 -30.97 -3.45
C ILE A 487 -29.36 -30.01 -2.26
N PRO A 488 -29.53 -30.47 -0.99
CA PRO A 488 -29.24 -29.62 0.17
C PRO A 488 -27.86 -29.04 -0.03
N MET A 489 -27.66 -27.73 0.17
CA MET A 489 -26.40 -27.03 -0.07
C MET A 489 -25.21 -27.88 0.44
N GLN A 490 -24.68 -28.76 -0.41
CA GLN A 490 -23.64 -29.69 -0.04
C GLN A 490 -22.41 -29.00 -0.51
N VAL A 491 -21.80 -28.24 0.40
CA VAL A 491 -20.39 -27.89 0.29
C VAL A 491 -19.68 -29.19 -0.08
N ALA A 492 -18.99 -29.16 -1.21
CA ALA A 492 -18.05 -30.16 -1.71
C ALA A 492 -18.03 -31.42 -0.85
N SER A 493 -18.47 -32.55 -1.41
CA SER A 493 -18.02 -33.86 -0.94
C SER A 493 -16.56 -33.74 -0.53
N THR A 494 -16.19 -34.36 0.59
CA THR A 494 -14.87 -34.36 1.25
C THR A 494 -13.73 -34.76 0.31
N VAL A 495 -13.53 -33.98 -0.73
CA VAL A 495 -12.31 -33.79 -1.47
C VAL A 495 -11.70 -32.65 -0.69
N GLU A 496 -10.67 -32.98 0.07
CA GLU A 496 -9.74 -32.01 0.63
C GLU A 496 -9.58 -30.88 -0.39
N ARG A 497 -10.07 -29.67 -0.06
CA ARG A 497 -9.73 -28.50 -0.88
C ARG A 497 -8.20 -28.45 -0.89
N PRO A 498 -7.55 -28.49 -2.06
CA PRO A 498 -6.10 -28.50 -2.08
C PRO A 498 -5.65 -27.24 -1.37
N ASP A 499 -4.86 -27.43 -0.32
CA ASP A 499 -4.31 -26.37 0.50
C ASP A 499 -3.75 -25.31 -0.46
N ARG A 500 -4.22 -24.05 -0.34
CA ARG A 500 -3.83 -22.98 -1.28
C ARG A 500 -2.36 -22.62 -1.12
N GLU A 501 -1.78 -23.08 -0.02
CA GLU A 501 -0.36 -23.04 0.22
C GLU A 501 0.14 -24.45 0.48
N LEU A 502 1.34 -24.75 -0.03
CA LEU A 502 2.06 -25.92 0.43
C LEU A 502 2.21 -25.88 1.96
N SER A 503 2.18 -27.05 2.59
CA SER A 503 2.49 -27.17 4.01
C SER A 503 3.90 -26.64 4.30
N ASN A 504 4.20 -26.30 5.55
CA ASN A 504 5.54 -25.81 5.91
C ASN A 504 6.64 -26.83 5.57
N GLU A 505 6.32 -28.12 5.64
CA GLU A 505 7.21 -29.22 5.29
C GLU A 505 7.44 -29.28 3.77
N GLU A 506 6.39 -29.17 2.97
CA GLU A 506 6.49 -29.14 1.50
C GLU A 506 7.19 -27.88 0.98
N LYS A 507 6.94 -26.71 1.60
CA LYS A 507 7.68 -25.47 1.32
C LYS A 507 9.17 -25.66 1.60
N ALA A 508 9.51 -26.33 2.71
CA ALA A 508 10.91 -26.62 3.03
C ALA A 508 11.56 -27.55 1.98
N LEU A 509 10.83 -28.55 1.48
CA LEU A 509 11.29 -29.42 0.39
C LEU A 509 11.53 -28.65 -0.91
N VAL A 510 10.61 -27.75 -1.29
CA VAL A 510 10.77 -26.88 -2.48
C VAL A 510 11.99 -25.97 -2.33
N PHE A 511 12.16 -25.34 -1.17
CA PHE A 511 13.33 -24.49 -0.89
C PHE A 511 14.63 -25.29 -0.89
N GLN A 512 14.63 -26.51 -0.35
CA GLN A 512 15.82 -27.36 -0.34
C GLN A 512 16.19 -27.82 -1.76
N ARG A 513 15.21 -28.26 -2.57
CA ARG A 513 15.39 -28.62 -3.98
C ARG A 513 16.05 -27.49 -4.78
N ASP A 514 15.60 -26.27 -4.53
CA ASP A 514 16.06 -25.08 -5.24
C ASP A 514 17.27 -24.41 -4.56
N ASN A 515 18.02 -25.16 -3.74
CA ASN A 515 19.25 -24.72 -3.06
C ASN A 515 19.08 -23.48 -2.17
N ASN A 516 17.89 -23.27 -1.60
CA ASN A 516 17.52 -22.11 -0.80
C ASN A 516 17.86 -20.77 -1.49
N LYS A 517 17.70 -20.72 -2.81
CA LYS A 517 17.93 -19.54 -3.64
C LYS A 517 16.74 -19.29 -4.55
N CYS A 518 16.52 -18.01 -4.88
CA CYS A 518 15.54 -17.67 -5.90
C CYS A 518 16.01 -18.19 -7.27
N LEU A 519 15.21 -19.05 -7.92
CA LEU A 519 15.52 -19.60 -9.24
C LEU A 519 15.59 -18.54 -10.35
N CYS A 520 14.91 -17.40 -10.17
CA CYS A 520 14.92 -16.31 -11.13
C CYS A 520 16.15 -15.39 -10.99
N CYS A 521 16.51 -14.95 -9.78
CA CYS A 521 17.54 -13.92 -9.59
C CYS A 521 18.78 -14.38 -8.82
N GLY A 522 18.82 -15.63 -8.35
CA GLY A 522 19.96 -16.24 -7.65
C GLY A 522 20.16 -15.83 -6.19
N LEU A 523 19.37 -14.90 -5.64
CA LEU A 523 19.53 -14.44 -4.25
C LEU A 523 19.24 -15.57 -3.25
N PRO A 524 20.12 -15.79 -2.26
CA PRO A 524 19.89 -16.79 -1.21
C PRO A 524 18.89 -16.33 -0.15
N LYS A 525 18.37 -17.28 0.62
CA LYS A 525 17.46 -17.04 1.76
C LYS A 525 17.97 -16.00 2.76
N ALA A 526 19.29 -15.94 2.96
CA ALA A 526 19.93 -14.95 3.85
C ALA A 526 19.79 -13.50 3.35
N GLU A 527 19.64 -13.32 2.03
CA GLU A 527 19.57 -12.00 1.42
C GLU A 527 18.15 -11.64 0.96
N ALA A 528 17.22 -12.59 0.84
CA ALA A 528 15.86 -12.32 0.36
C ALA A 528 14.80 -13.23 0.99
N ARG A 529 13.60 -12.68 1.23
CA ARG A 529 12.40 -13.47 1.63
C ARG A 529 11.97 -14.36 0.47
N LEU A 530 12.22 -15.65 0.61
CA LEU A 530 11.82 -16.68 -0.36
C LEU A 530 10.37 -17.11 -0.12
N GLN A 531 9.69 -17.45 -1.20
CA GLN A 531 8.31 -17.91 -1.26
C GLN A 531 8.23 -19.08 -2.23
N ALA A 532 7.38 -20.05 -1.94
CA ALA A 532 7.01 -21.09 -2.88
C ALA A 532 5.93 -20.52 -3.80
N ASP A 533 6.28 -20.23 -5.04
CA ASP A 533 5.38 -19.68 -6.07
C ASP A 533 4.97 -20.76 -7.06
N HIS A 534 3.73 -20.71 -7.55
CA HIS A 534 3.22 -21.66 -8.54
C HIS A 534 3.74 -21.34 -9.94
N ILE A 535 4.27 -22.32 -10.66
CA ILE A 535 4.75 -22.20 -12.04
C ILE A 535 3.60 -21.89 -12.97
N THR A 536 2.56 -22.72 -12.95
CA THR A 536 1.24 -22.41 -13.48
C THR A 536 0.43 -21.79 -12.34
N PRO A 537 0.11 -20.48 -12.39
CA PRO A 537 -0.65 -19.85 -11.31
C PRO A 537 -2.01 -20.51 -11.11
N TYR A 538 -2.51 -20.49 -9.88
CA TYR A 538 -3.85 -20.97 -9.55
C TYR A 538 -4.94 -20.30 -10.41
N ALA A 539 -4.80 -19.00 -10.70
CA ALA A 539 -5.72 -18.27 -11.59
C ALA A 539 -5.79 -18.83 -13.03
N ASN A 540 -4.80 -19.65 -13.43
CA ASN A 540 -4.73 -20.35 -14.71
C ASN A 540 -4.97 -21.87 -14.54
N GLY A 541 -5.53 -22.33 -13.42
CA GLY A 541 -5.84 -23.74 -13.15
C GLY A 541 -4.68 -24.58 -12.63
N GLY A 542 -3.60 -23.97 -12.14
CA GLY A 542 -2.47 -24.71 -11.58
C GLY A 542 -2.73 -25.26 -10.17
N GLN A 543 -2.39 -26.52 -9.93
CA GLN A 543 -2.52 -27.20 -8.64
C GLN A 543 -1.42 -26.76 -7.64
N THR A 544 -1.71 -26.74 -6.34
CA THR A 544 -0.70 -26.51 -5.30
C THR A 544 0.03 -27.81 -4.97
N THR A 545 1.10 -28.08 -5.71
CA THR A 545 1.96 -29.26 -5.51
C THR A 545 3.43 -28.85 -5.53
N ILE A 546 4.31 -29.67 -4.94
CA ILE A 546 5.76 -29.47 -5.01
C ILE A 546 6.24 -29.34 -6.47
N ASP A 547 5.63 -30.11 -7.39
CA ASP A 547 5.98 -30.11 -8.81
C ASP A 547 5.53 -28.87 -9.57
N ASN A 548 4.41 -28.26 -9.19
CA ASN A 548 3.99 -26.98 -9.73
C ASN A 548 4.56 -25.79 -8.94
N SER A 549 5.43 -26.01 -7.95
CA SER A 549 6.01 -24.95 -7.13
C SER A 549 7.48 -24.70 -7.43
N GLN A 550 7.91 -23.45 -7.29
CA GLN A 550 9.29 -22.99 -7.48
C GLN A 550 9.67 -21.94 -6.44
N THR A 551 10.95 -21.88 -6.10
CA THR A 551 11.46 -20.92 -5.12
C THR A 551 11.72 -19.56 -5.76
N LEU A 552 10.94 -18.55 -5.37
CA LEU A 552 11.13 -17.16 -5.80
C LEU A 552 11.31 -16.22 -4.61
N CYS A 553 12.11 -15.17 -4.76
CA CYS A 553 12.07 -14.06 -3.80
C CYS A 553 10.80 -13.22 -4.01
N LYS A 554 10.35 -12.52 -2.96
CA LYS A 554 9.16 -11.64 -3.01
C LYS A 554 9.14 -10.70 -4.24
N VAL A 555 10.28 -10.15 -4.64
CA VAL A 555 10.40 -9.25 -5.80
C VAL A 555 10.14 -10.00 -7.11
N CYS A 556 10.72 -11.19 -7.29
CA CYS A 556 10.49 -12.00 -8.48
C CYS A 556 9.07 -12.53 -8.54
N ASN A 557 8.53 -12.97 -7.39
CA ASN A 557 7.16 -13.47 -7.28
C ASN A 557 6.15 -12.39 -7.66
N ASN A 558 6.24 -11.20 -7.05
CA ASN A 558 5.38 -10.05 -7.38
C ASN A 558 5.46 -9.65 -8.86
N ARG A 559 6.66 -9.71 -9.44
CA ARG A 559 6.88 -9.35 -10.85
C ARG A 559 6.32 -10.39 -11.83
N LYS A 560 6.38 -11.68 -11.47
CA LYS A 560 5.70 -12.73 -12.22
C LYS A 560 4.17 -12.55 -12.13
N GLY A 561 3.70 -12.24 -10.93
CA GLY A 561 2.28 -12.03 -10.65
C GLY A 561 1.44 -13.28 -10.91
N ASN A 562 0.13 -13.13 -10.81
CA ASN A 562 -0.78 -14.27 -10.75
C ASN A 562 -1.30 -14.73 -12.13
N HIS A 563 -0.76 -14.19 -13.22
CA HIS A 563 -1.25 -14.44 -14.59
C HIS A 563 -0.19 -15.01 -15.54
N ARG A 564 1.12 -14.84 -15.23
CA ARG A 564 2.22 -15.30 -16.09
C ARG A 564 2.61 -16.73 -15.72
N ILE A 565 2.57 -17.65 -16.69
CA ILE A 565 3.13 -19.01 -16.57
C ILE A 565 4.62 -18.92 -16.93
N ILE A 566 5.50 -19.07 -15.94
CA ILE A 566 6.96 -19.03 -16.14
C ILE A 566 7.58 -20.10 -15.24
N ASP A 567 8.32 -21.04 -15.84
CA ASP A 567 9.07 -22.07 -15.12
C ASP A 567 10.56 -21.72 -15.06
N PHE A 568 11.01 -21.14 -13.95
CA PHE A 568 12.43 -20.80 -13.75
C PHE A 568 13.30 -22.03 -13.40
N ARG A 569 12.72 -23.24 -13.36
CA ARG A 569 13.52 -24.48 -13.30
C ARG A 569 14.09 -24.85 -14.66
N LYS A 570 13.44 -24.39 -15.74
CA LYS A 570 13.94 -24.58 -17.11
C LYS A 570 15.03 -23.56 -17.41
N THR A 571 16.10 -24.01 -18.05
CA THR A 571 17.22 -23.16 -18.45
C THR A 571 17.17 -22.72 -19.91
N ALA A 572 16.34 -23.35 -20.74
CA ALA A 572 16.09 -22.99 -22.14
C ALA A 572 14.71 -22.35 -22.28
N THR A 573 14.61 -21.30 -23.10
CA THR A 573 13.33 -20.63 -23.38
C THR A 573 12.42 -21.48 -24.28
N GLU A 574 11.13 -21.48 -23.99
CA GLU A 574 10.09 -22.10 -24.85
C GLU A 574 9.42 -21.07 -25.78
N LEU A 575 9.86 -19.82 -25.70
CA LEU A 575 9.33 -18.75 -26.53
C LEU A 575 9.80 -18.92 -27.99
N ARG A 576 8.96 -18.51 -28.93
CA ARG A 576 9.35 -18.35 -30.35
C ARG A 576 9.94 -16.97 -30.66
N LEU A 577 9.61 -15.98 -29.84
CA LEU A 577 10.05 -14.59 -29.91
C LEU A 577 10.25 -14.07 -28.48
N PRO A 578 11.23 -13.17 -28.24
CA PRO A 578 11.49 -12.64 -26.90
C PRO A 578 10.29 -11.83 -26.38
N ARG A 579 10.18 -11.70 -25.06
CA ARG A 579 9.28 -10.70 -24.47
C ARG A 579 9.85 -9.30 -24.67
N GLN A 580 9.02 -8.28 -24.50
CA GLN A 580 9.50 -6.90 -24.44
C GLN A 580 10.48 -6.75 -23.26
N PHE A 581 11.58 -6.03 -23.49
CA PHE A 581 12.52 -5.68 -22.43
C PHE A 581 11.83 -4.72 -21.44
N GLU A 582 11.60 -5.18 -20.22
CA GLU A 582 10.96 -4.42 -19.15
C GLU A 582 12.03 -4.13 -18.07
N PRO A 583 12.54 -2.90 -17.90
CA PRO A 583 13.43 -2.59 -16.78
C PRO A 583 12.72 -2.80 -15.42
N LEU A 584 13.49 -2.91 -14.33
CA LEU A 584 12.96 -3.03 -12.98
C LEU A 584 13.41 -1.86 -12.13
N ALA A 585 12.48 -1.09 -11.57
CA ALA A 585 12.81 -0.12 -10.54
C ALA A 585 13.43 -0.84 -9.33
N VAL A 586 14.69 -0.51 -9.01
CA VAL A 586 15.40 -1.05 -7.84
C VAL A 586 15.37 -0.01 -6.74
N GLU A 587 14.95 -0.41 -5.54
CA GLU A 587 14.99 0.48 -4.38
C GLU A 587 16.41 1.02 -4.16
N TYR A 588 16.53 2.31 -3.91
CA TYR A 588 17.82 3.01 -3.84
C TYR A 588 18.80 2.38 -2.83
N ARG A 589 18.30 1.83 -1.72
CA ARG A 589 19.12 1.10 -0.73
C ARG A 589 19.80 -0.16 -1.28
N HIS A 590 19.23 -0.79 -2.30
CA HIS A 590 19.79 -1.99 -2.95
C HIS A 590 20.82 -1.66 -4.04
N LEU A 591 20.93 -0.39 -4.45
CA LEU A 591 21.92 0.07 -5.43
C LEU A 591 23.34 0.21 -4.85
N TYR A 592 23.51 -0.08 -3.56
CA TYR A 592 24.82 -0.16 -2.88
C TYR A 592 25.31 -1.57 -2.62
N ASP A 593 24.45 -2.57 -2.86
CA ASP A 593 24.78 -3.97 -2.68
C ASP A 593 24.98 -4.60 -4.06
N PHE A 594 26.24 -4.92 -4.35
CA PHE A 594 26.62 -5.46 -5.66
C PHE A 594 25.94 -6.79 -5.97
N ASN A 595 25.62 -7.62 -4.96
CA ASN A 595 24.86 -8.85 -5.15
C ASN A 595 23.41 -8.54 -5.57
N LYS A 596 22.82 -7.47 -5.03
CA LYS A 596 21.47 -7.01 -5.42
C LYS A 596 21.43 -6.42 -6.82
N ILE A 597 22.47 -5.67 -7.19
CA ILE A 597 22.64 -5.13 -8.55
C ILE A 597 22.73 -6.27 -9.56
N ARG A 598 23.62 -7.25 -9.31
CA ARG A 598 23.75 -8.45 -10.14
C ARG A 598 22.42 -9.20 -10.22
N ALA A 599 21.75 -9.41 -9.10
CA ALA A 599 20.45 -10.09 -9.06
C ALA A 599 19.37 -9.33 -9.83
N ALA A 600 19.38 -7.99 -9.82
CA ALA A 600 18.44 -7.16 -10.58
C ALA A 600 18.67 -7.28 -12.09
N ALA A 601 19.93 -7.29 -12.55
CA ALA A 601 20.27 -7.53 -13.95
C ALA A 601 19.87 -8.94 -14.40
N ILE A 602 20.28 -9.97 -13.66
CA ILE A 602 19.93 -11.37 -13.94
C ILE A 602 18.40 -11.55 -14.01
N ARG A 603 17.67 -10.92 -13.09
CA ARG A 603 16.20 -10.98 -13.06
C ARG A 603 15.58 -10.45 -14.34
N VAL A 604 15.95 -9.26 -14.79
CA VAL A 604 15.37 -8.65 -16.00
C VAL A 604 15.65 -9.53 -17.22
N ILE A 605 16.86 -10.07 -17.34
CA ILE A 605 17.24 -10.98 -18.43
C ILE A 605 16.44 -12.29 -18.37
N ASN A 606 16.31 -12.91 -17.19
CA ASN A 606 15.53 -14.14 -17.04
C ASN A 606 14.03 -13.95 -17.32
N PHE A 607 13.45 -12.78 -16.99
CA PHE A 607 12.08 -12.44 -17.38
C PHE A 607 11.92 -12.22 -18.89
N PHE A 608 12.91 -11.60 -19.54
CA PHE A 608 12.94 -11.39 -20.99
C PHE A 608 12.87 -12.72 -21.76
N TYR A 609 13.60 -13.74 -21.29
CA TYR A 609 13.56 -15.10 -21.86
C TYR A 609 12.45 -16.00 -21.28
N SER A 610 11.78 -15.60 -20.20
CA SER A 610 10.76 -16.41 -19.49
C SER A 610 11.28 -17.78 -19.01
N CYS A 611 12.54 -17.85 -18.59
CA CYS A 611 13.18 -19.04 -18.02
C CYS A 611 14.44 -18.62 -17.22
N ASN A 612 15.16 -19.57 -16.63
CA ASN A 612 16.47 -19.30 -16.02
C ASN A 612 17.57 -19.27 -17.09
N ALA A 613 17.54 -18.23 -17.93
CA ALA A 613 18.38 -18.07 -19.10
C ALA A 613 19.84 -17.72 -18.76
N VAL A 614 20.11 -16.97 -17.69
CA VAL A 614 21.48 -16.58 -17.34
C VAL A 614 22.20 -17.72 -16.60
N TYR A 615 23.21 -18.30 -17.23
CA TYR A 615 24.13 -19.24 -16.58
C TYR A 615 25.04 -18.51 -15.59
N GLU A 616 25.67 -17.43 -16.05
CA GLU A 616 26.61 -16.65 -15.26
C GLU A 616 26.65 -15.20 -15.75
N LEU A 617 26.63 -14.25 -14.81
CA LEU A 617 26.98 -12.86 -15.08
C LEU A 617 28.41 -12.63 -14.56
N ARG A 618 29.38 -12.43 -15.44
CA ARG A 618 30.75 -12.11 -15.02
C ARG A 618 30.94 -10.61 -14.96
N THR A 619 31.47 -10.18 -13.83
CA THR A 619 31.84 -8.79 -13.57
C THR A 619 33.26 -8.86 -13.03
N ASN A 620 34.26 -8.73 -13.90
CA ASN A 620 35.64 -8.97 -13.51
C ASN A 620 36.09 -7.93 -12.45
N GLU A 621 36.73 -8.41 -11.39
CA GLU A 621 37.39 -7.61 -10.36
C GLU A 621 38.90 -7.70 -10.58
N ARG A 622 39.62 -6.56 -10.66
CA ARG A 622 41.08 -6.61 -10.56
C ARG A 622 41.49 -6.81 -9.10
N LYS A 623 42.64 -7.44 -8.85
CA LYS A 623 43.25 -7.65 -7.51
C LYS A 623 43.45 -6.37 -6.67
N ASN A 624 43.23 -5.18 -7.24
CA ASN A 624 43.34 -3.86 -6.63
C ASN A 624 42.00 -3.12 -6.49
N GLY A 625 40.85 -3.81 -6.60
CA GLY A 625 39.53 -3.26 -6.26
C GLY A 625 38.89 -2.32 -7.29
N THR A 626 39.40 -2.27 -8.52
CA THR A 626 38.79 -1.54 -9.65
C THR A 626 38.00 -2.50 -10.54
N TYR A 627 36.69 -2.27 -10.68
CA TYR A 627 35.80 -3.03 -11.57
C TYR A 627 36.09 -2.68 -13.04
N TYR A 628 36.01 -3.67 -13.94
CA TYR A 628 36.07 -3.40 -15.38
C TYR A 628 34.82 -2.61 -15.85
N SER A 629 34.99 -1.81 -16.90
CA SER A 629 33.89 -1.16 -17.64
C SER A 629 33.06 -2.13 -18.50
N HIS A 630 33.21 -3.45 -18.28
CA HIS A 630 32.66 -4.48 -19.15
C HIS A 630 31.97 -5.58 -18.33
N TRP A 631 30.73 -5.91 -18.68
CA TRP A 631 30.01 -7.09 -18.17
C TRP A 631 29.90 -8.16 -19.24
N ASP A 632 29.86 -9.43 -18.81
CA ASP A 632 29.83 -10.57 -19.71
C ASP A 632 28.69 -11.51 -19.25
N VAL A 633 27.60 -11.51 -20.01
CA VAL A 633 26.37 -12.29 -19.76
C VAL A 633 26.49 -13.61 -20.53
N ILE A 634 26.61 -14.70 -19.77
CA ILE A 634 26.66 -16.05 -20.31
C ILE A 634 25.28 -16.68 -20.15
N LEU A 635 24.63 -17.02 -21.26
CA LEU A 635 23.33 -17.65 -21.29
C LEU A 635 23.47 -19.19 -21.27
N ASN A 636 22.54 -19.87 -20.62
CA ASN A 636 22.38 -21.31 -20.73
C ASN A 636 22.06 -21.71 -22.19
N PRO A 637 22.44 -22.92 -22.65
CA PRO A 637 22.09 -23.40 -23.98
C PRO A 637 20.58 -23.38 -24.23
N GLY A 638 20.19 -23.05 -25.46
CA GLY A 638 18.77 -22.94 -25.85
C GLY A 638 18.15 -21.55 -25.68
N ASN A 639 18.96 -20.52 -25.38
CA ASN A 639 18.54 -19.12 -25.40
C ASN A 639 19.36 -18.36 -26.45
N ASP A 640 18.70 -17.79 -27.46
CA ASP A 640 19.35 -17.10 -28.57
C ASP A 640 19.96 -15.76 -28.11
N PRO A 641 21.30 -15.60 -28.09
CA PRO A 641 21.96 -14.35 -27.68
C PRO A 641 21.52 -13.14 -28.51
N VAL A 642 21.14 -13.35 -29.78
CA VAL A 642 20.73 -12.28 -30.70
C VAL A 642 19.51 -11.52 -30.15
N TRP A 643 18.63 -12.18 -29.41
CA TRP A 643 17.45 -11.53 -28.83
C TRP A 643 17.84 -10.44 -27.84
N LEU A 644 18.79 -10.72 -26.96
CA LEU A 644 19.25 -9.74 -25.97
C LEU A 644 20.19 -8.71 -26.60
N LEU A 645 20.97 -9.09 -27.62
CA LEU A 645 21.81 -8.15 -28.38
C LEU A 645 20.97 -7.06 -29.08
N ASN A 646 19.76 -7.39 -29.55
CA ASN A 646 18.84 -6.40 -30.14
C ASN A 646 18.30 -5.39 -29.11
N GLU A 647 18.33 -5.74 -27.82
CA GLU A 647 17.90 -4.88 -26.70
C GLU A 647 19.10 -4.31 -25.92
N MET A 648 20.30 -4.34 -26.53
CA MET A 648 21.54 -3.97 -25.84
C MET A 648 21.54 -2.52 -25.34
N ASP A 649 21.01 -1.58 -26.13
CA ASP A 649 20.93 -0.17 -25.73
C ASP A 649 20.03 0.00 -24.49
N ALA A 650 18.91 -0.73 -24.43
CA ALA A 650 18.00 -0.70 -23.29
C ALA A 650 18.63 -1.37 -22.05
N LEU A 651 19.35 -2.47 -22.23
CA LEU A 651 20.07 -3.15 -21.15
C LEU A 651 21.23 -2.30 -20.62
N LEU A 652 22.03 -1.69 -21.50
CA LEU A 652 23.10 -0.77 -21.12
C LEU A 652 22.56 0.44 -20.38
N LYS A 653 21.48 1.05 -20.89
CA LYS A 653 20.82 2.17 -20.21
C LYS A 653 20.33 1.77 -18.82
N TYR A 654 19.66 0.63 -18.71
CA TYR A 654 19.18 0.10 -17.42
C TYR A 654 20.35 -0.13 -16.44
N VAL A 655 21.45 -0.74 -16.89
CA VAL A 655 22.62 -0.98 -16.03
C VAL A 655 23.29 0.33 -15.59
N ARG A 656 23.45 1.31 -16.50
CA ARG A 656 24.14 2.56 -16.20
C ARG A 656 23.31 3.54 -15.38
N GLU A 657 22.04 3.72 -15.77
CA GLU A 657 21.17 4.75 -15.20
C GLU A 657 20.37 4.19 -14.01
N ASP A 658 19.68 3.06 -14.20
CA ASP A 658 18.76 2.52 -13.19
C ASP A 658 19.49 1.68 -12.12
N LEU A 659 20.56 0.98 -12.49
CA LEU A 659 21.43 0.26 -11.55
C LEU A 659 22.65 1.10 -11.09
N ILE A 660 22.77 2.34 -11.57
CA ILE A 660 23.84 3.30 -11.21
C ILE A 660 25.25 2.68 -11.40
N GLN A 661 25.44 1.97 -12.51
CA GLN A 661 26.75 1.43 -12.92
C GLN A 661 27.30 2.24 -14.10
N ASP A 662 27.47 3.55 -13.91
CA ASP A 662 27.83 4.51 -14.95
C ASP A 662 29.21 4.23 -15.59
N GLN A 663 30.07 3.53 -14.86
CA GLN A 663 31.37 3.01 -15.29
C GLN A 663 31.31 1.88 -16.32
N ILE A 664 30.14 1.25 -16.53
CA ILE A 664 29.98 0.19 -17.52
C ILE A 664 29.81 0.81 -18.91
N GLU A 665 30.75 0.51 -19.78
CA GLU A 665 30.82 0.97 -21.17
C GLU A 665 30.23 -0.06 -22.13
N ASN A 666 30.32 -1.36 -21.80
CA ASN A 666 29.89 -2.43 -22.69
C ASN A 666 29.37 -3.67 -21.94
N ILE A 667 28.44 -4.41 -22.56
CA ILE A 667 27.93 -5.70 -22.09
C ILE A 667 28.06 -6.69 -23.24
N GLU A 668 28.84 -7.75 -23.06
CA GLU A 668 28.92 -8.86 -24.02
C GLU A 668 27.90 -9.94 -23.64
N VAL A 669 27.29 -10.55 -24.65
CA VAL A 669 26.31 -11.64 -24.47
C VAL A 669 26.73 -12.83 -25.33
N ARG A 670 26.84 -14.00 -24.71
CA ARG A 670 27.13 -15.26 -25.42
C ARG A 670 26.36 -16.43 -24.81
N SER A 671 26.14 -17.47 -25.60
CA SER A 671 25.66 -18.76 -25.07
C SER A 671 26.85 -19.58 -24.56
N LEU A 672 26.62 -20.37 -23.50
CA LEU A 672 27.54 -21.40 -23.00
C LEU A 672 27.88 -22.43 -24.09
#